data_AF-A0A7Y5L9Z1-F1
#
_entry.id   AF-A0A7Y5L9Z1-F1
#
_cell.length_a   1.000
_cell.length_b   1.000
_cell.length_c   1.000
_cell.angle_alpha   90.00
_cell.angle_beta   90.00
_cell.angle_gamma   90.00
#
_symmetry.space_group_name_H-M   'P 1'
#
loop_
_entity.id
_entity.type
_entity.pdbx_description
1 polymer ?
#
loop_
_entity_poly.entity_id
_entity_poly.type
_entity_poly.pdbx_seq_one_letter_code
_entity_poly.pdbx_strand_id
1 'polypeptide(L)'
;MTIRPALFRLCSIPTLLLLINFNHLPTTENLNARADYVGVTAELQRVIQHEMADKLLPALSIALVDGQEIVWAQGFGFADPEQKIPATAATVYRVGSLSKLFTDLGIMQLVESGALQLDTPIAKFLPEFQPKNPFGKTITLRQLMSHRAGLVREPPIGNYFDDTQPTLPATVKSLNNTALVYAPETRIKYSNAGIATVGYVLEQLRREPFADYLKRTVLLPMGLQHSSFVPDVEISKNLAKAYMWGYDHRQFVAPDLQLGMAPAANMYSTVADLGQFMKVLFNRGKNGDKQILKPETLELMWTPQFAQPGQKQGFGIGFAIGEIEGRRSIGHGGAMYGFATQISALPDEKLGVIAVTSMDCANIVVERIAEHALKLMLAKREQRALPQMKLTAPVDSMRARQLEGTFVHAETNLELVERNGQLLMWLGSICTPLRSLGDTLIADGRITYGTKLLPRGRDSLLVGERVFLRVAPHKPASAPDRWSGLIGEYGWDHNVLFIHERNGTLHALIEWFFSYPLQEMAADTFAFPNYGLYHGEKLIFTRAANGRATQVEAASVVFKRREVGAEAGNTFRIDPIKPMHELHALASTSQPPPEQGNFRSPDLVDLAELDSSIKFDIRYATTNNFMGEVFYEQAKAMLQQPAAAALLRAHQSLREVGYGLLIHDAYRPWAVTKMFWEATPQDMKIFVADPSQGSRHNRGCAVDLTLYDLKSGRPVEMVSGYDEFSARAYPDYPGGSSEQRWLRELLRDAMEAQGFKVYEFEWWHFDYKDWRKYPIQNIPFVVAPSGHSCQAKLG
;
A
#
# COMPACT_ATOMS: atom_id res chain seq x y z
N MET A 1 19.93 78.94 13.59
CA MET A 1 19.25 80.11 12.99
C MET A 1 18.26 79.56 11.98
N THR A 2 16.99 79.57 12.34
CA THR A 2 15.85 79.25 11.46
C THR A 2 15.90 80.10 10.21
N ILE A 3 15.42 79.58 9.08
CA ILE A 3 14.59 80.27 8.05
C ILE A 3 14.46 79.33 6.84
N ARG A 4 13.24 78.88 6.57
CA ARG A 4 12.75 78.55 5.23
C ARG A 4 12.46 79.88 4.50
N PRO A 5 12.58 79.96 3.16
CA PRO A 5 11.32 80.00 2.40
C PRO A 5 11.34 79.41 0.96
N ALA A 6 10.13 79.06 0.55
CA ALA A 6 9.48 79.25 -0.76
C ALA A 6 9.92 78.49 -2.04
N LEU A 7 8.98 77.65 -2.49
CA LEU A 7 8.47 77.41 -3.86
C LEU A 7 9.40 77.61 -5.07
N PHE A 8 9.51 76.59 -5.93
CA PHE A 8 9.22 76.74 -7.37
C PHE A 8 8.91 75.39 -8.07
N ARG A 9 7.79 75.43 -8.80
CA ARG A 9 7.27 74.67 -9.94
C ARG A 9 7.88 73.33 -10.38
N LEU A 10 6.95 72.39 -10.59
CA LEU A 10 7.06 71.18 -11.41
C LEU A 10 7.65 71.44 -12.80
N CYS A 11 8.64 70.62 -13.16
CA CYS A 11 8.90 70.22 -14.54
C CYS A 11 9.10 68.70 -14.56
N SER A 12 8.21 68.02 -15.28
CA SER A 12 8.17 66.59 -15.52
C SER A 12 9.27 66.20 -16.52
N ILE A 13 10.12 65.24 -16.12
CA ILE A 13 10.98 64.46 -17.02
C ILE A 13 10.55 63.00 -16.85
N PRO A 14 10.19 62.26 -17.92
CA PRO A 14 9.87 60.84 -17.78
C PRO A 14 11.18 60.05 -17.69
N THR A 15 11.42 59.45 -16.52
CA THR A 15 12.45 58.43 -16.35
C THR A 15 11.94 57.13 -16.95
N LEU A 16 12.56 56.69 -18.03
CA LEU A 16 12.32 55.40 -18.66
C LEU A 16 12.86 54.30 -17.72
N LEU A 17 11.97 53.71 -16.90
CA LEU A 17 12.27 52.51 -16.14
C LEU A 17 12.15 51.30 -17.07
N LEU A 18 13.29 50.71 -17.41
CA LEU A 18 13.36 49.39 -18.04
C LEU A 18 12.98 48.35 -16.97
N LEU A 19 11.70 47.97 -16.92
CA LEU A 19 11.25 46.81 -16.15
C LEU A 19 11.67 45.54 -16.91
N ILE A 20 12.74 44.90 -16.45
CA ILE A 20 13.04 43.51 -16.79
C ILE A 20 11.98 42.64 -16.11
N ASN A 21 10.94 42.27 -16.84
CA ASN A 21 9.96 41.28 -16.40
C ASN A 21 10.63 39.89 -16.39
N PHE A 22 11.17 39.50 -15.25
CA PHE A 22 11.25 38.08 -14.92
C PHE A 22 9.83 37.62 -14.60
N ASN A 23 9.22 36.84 -15.50
CA ASN A 23 7.95 36.18 -15.25
C ASN A 23 8.12 35.18 -14.09
N HIS A 24 7.94 35.66 -12.86
CA HIS A 24 7.67 34.84 -11.70
C HIS A 24 6.21 34.39 -11.76
N LEU A 25 5.97 33.09 -11.96
CA LEU A 25 4.66 32.51 -11.76
C LEU A 25 4.33 32.59 -10.24
N PRO A 26 3.22 33.23 -9.83
CA PRO A 26 2.81 33.26 -8.44
C PRO A 26 2.43 31.86 -7.94
N THR A 27 2.65 31.64 -6.65
CA THR A 27 2.66 30.38 -5.89
C THR A 27 1.29 29.70 -5.70
N THR A 28 0.30 29.94 -6.56
CA THR A 28 -1.08 29.44 -6.37
C THR A 28 -1.79 28.87 -7.60
N GLU A 29 -1.26 28.92 -8.83
CA GLU A 29 -2.12 28.66 -10.00
C GLU A 29 -1.73 27.46 -10.87
N ASN A 30 -2.77 26.72 -11.26
CA ASN A 30 -2.76 25.88 -12.44
C ASN A 30 -2.48 26.75 -13.67
N LEU A 31 -1.72 26.22 -14.63
CA LEU A 31 -1.50 26.86 -15.92
C LEU A 31 -2.52 26.33 -16.93
N ASN A 32 -3.39 27.22 -17.41
CA ASN A 32 -4.37 26.91 -18.44
C ASN A 32 -3.69 26.34 -19.71
N ALA A 33 -4.42 25.46 -20.39
CA ALA A 33 -3.94 24.87 -21.63
C ALA A 33 -3.68 25.96 -22.68
N ARG A 34 -2.54 25.88 -23.38
CA ARG A 34 -2.31 26.65 -24.61
C ARG A 34 -3.42 26.31 -25.61
N ALA A 35 -3.85 27.28 -26.42
CA ALA A 35 -5.05 27.15 -27.25
C ALA A 35 -5.06 25.92 -28.18
N ASP A 36 -3.90 25.53 -28.70
CA ASP A 36 -3.69 24.37 -29.57
C ASP A 36 -3.60 23.01 -28.82
N TYR A 37 -3.63 23.03 -27.49
CA TYR A 37 -3.60 21.84 -26.62
C TYR A 37 -4.94 21.53 -25.96
N VAL A 38 -5.99 22.36 -26.16
CA VAL A 38 -7.31 22.16 -25.51
C VAL A 38 -7.89 20.76 -25.72
N GLY A 39 -7.76 20.20 -26.93
CA GLY A 39 -8.22 18.83 -27.22
C GLY A 39 -7.41 17.74 -26.49
N VAL A 40 -6.09 17.94 -26.36
CA VAL A 40 -5.21 17.04 -25.60
C VAL A 40 -5.58 17.06 -24.13
N THR A 41 -5.77 18.25 -23.56
CA THR A 41 -6.07 18.40 -22.13
C THR A 41 -7.48 17.94 -21.77
N ALA A 42 -8.46 18.10 -22.67
CA ALA A 42 -9.81 17.59 -22.45
C ALA A 42 -9.85 16.05 -22.32
N GLU A 43 -9.10 15.34 -23.19
CA GLU A 43 -8.98 13.89 -23.08
C GLU A 43 -8.24 13.48 -21.79
N LEU A 44 -7.15 14.17 -21.45
CA LEU A 44 -6.42 13.89 -20.22
C LEU A 44 -7.26 14.14 -18.96
N GLN A 45 -8.03 15.22 -18.91
CA GLN A 45 -8.94 15.50 -17.80
C GLN A 45 -9.95 14.35 -17.61
N ARG A 46 -10.53 13.84 -18.71
CA ARG A 46 -11.45 12.69 -18.68
C ARG A 46 -10.79 11.43 -18.12
N VAL A 47 -9.58 11.11 -18.58
CA VAL A 47 -8.82 9.92 -18.12
C VAL A 47 -8.40 10.06 -16.66
N ILE A 48 -7.84 11.21 -16.27
CA ILE A 48 -7.38 11.48 -14.91
C ILE A 48 -8.55 11.39 -13.92
N GLN A 49 -9.68 12.04 -14.21
CA GLN A 49 -10.85 11.99 -13.33
C GLN A 49 -11.38 10.56 -13.16
N HIS A 50 -11.38 9.75 -14.23
CA HIS A 50 -11.76 8.35 -14.15
C HIS A 50 -10.82 7.54 -13.27
N GLU A 51 -9.50 7.59 -13.52
CA GLU A 51 -8.52 6.82 -12.76
C GLU A 51 -8.47 7.27 -11.28
N MET A 52 -8.62 8.57 -10.99
CA MET A 52 -8.70 9.06 -9.62
C MET A 52 -9.93 8.52 -8.88
N ALA A 53 -11.10 8.55 -9.52
CA ALA A 53 -12.33 8.03 -8.92
C ALA A 53 -12.25 6.51 -8.72
N ASP A 54 -11.76 5.78 -9.71
CA ASP A 54 -11.69 4.32 -9.66
C ASP A 54 -10.65 3.80 -8.67
N LYS A 55 -9.50 4.47 -8.59
CA LYS A 55 -8.37 4.08 -7.74
C LYS A 55 -8.30 4.88 -6.45
N LEU A 56 -9.33 5.65 -6.10
CA LEU A 56 -9.43 6.46 -4.88
C LEU A 56 -8.15 7.28 -4.63
N LEU A 57 -7.68 7.99 -5.66
CA LEU A 57 -6.48 8.82 -5.56
C LEU A 57 -6.86 10.19 -4.95
N PRO A 58 -6.28 10.60 -3.81
CA PRO A 58 -6.67 11.85 -3.14
C PRO A 58 -6.31 13.09 -3.96
N ALA A 59 -5.09 13.14 -4.48
CA ALA A 59 -4.59 14.19 -5.35
C ALA A 59 -3.79 13.63 -6.53
N LEU A 60 -3.84 14.32 -7.67
CA LEU A 60 -2.93 14.12 -8.79
C LEU A 60 -2.58 15.48 -9.40
N SER A 61 -1.30 15.74 -9.65
CA SER A 61 -0.84 16.90 -10.42
C SER A 61 -0.08 16.45 -11.67
N ILE A 62 -0.25 17.19 -12.77
CA ILE A 62 0.39 16.91 -14.07
C ILE A 62 0.90 18.20 -14.72
N ALA A 63 2.00 18.11 -15.47
CA ALA A 63 2.50 19.17 -16.35
C ALA A 63 2.92 18.60 -17.71
N LEU A 64 2.62 19.34 -18.78
CA LEU A 64 3.03 19.05 -20.16
C LEU A 64 4.01 20.12 -20.64
N VAL A 65 5.12 19.68 -21.22
CA VAL A 65 6.20 20.54 -21.72
C VAL A 65 6.39 20.30 -23.22
N ASP A 66 6.27 21.37 -24.02
CA ASP A 66 6.50 21.35 -25.46
C ASP A 66 7.60 22.38 -25.79
N GLY A 67 8.78 21.88 -26.17
CA GLY A 67 9.94 22.71 -26.47
C GLY A 67 10.47 23.42 -25.24
N GLN A 68 10.16 24.71 -25.12
CA GLN A 68 10.62 25.58 -24.03
C GLN A 68 9.45 26.18 -23.23
N GLU A 69 8.24 25.65 -23.43
CA GLU A 69 7.03 26.11 -22.76
C GLU A 69 6.39 24.97 -21.96
N ILE A 70 5.88 25.29 -20.77
CA ILE A 70 4.90 24.45 -20.10
C ILE A 70 3.56 24.82 -20.75
N VAL A 71 2.95 23.90 -21.51
CA VAL A 71 1.74 24.18 -22.28
C VAL A 71 0.45 23.90 -21.51
N TRP A 72 0.55 23.17 -20.41
CA TRP A 72 -0.53 22.93 -19.44
C TRP A 72 0.06 22.42 -18.13
N ALA A 73 -0.45 22.87 -16.99
CA ALA A 73 -0.14 22.28 -15.70
C ALA A 73 -1.35 22.38 -14.76
N GLN A 74 -1.77 21.28 -14.15
CA GLN A 74 -3.00 21.24 -13.38
C GLN A 74 -2.94 20.21 -12.25
N GLY A 75 -3.53 20.56 -11.11
CA GLY A 75 -3.88 19.61 -10.05
C GLY A 75 -5.35 19.20 -10.07
N PHE A 76 -5.61 18.01 -9.54
CA PHE A 76 -6.90 17.35 -9.45
C PHE A 76 -7.08 16.76 -8.05
N GLY A 77 -8.31 16.79 -7.54
CA GLY A 77 -8.63 16.34 -6.17
C GLY A 77 -8.12 17.31 -5.11
N PHE A 78 -7.77 16.77 -3.93
CA PHE A 78 -7.41 17.56 -2.76
C PHE A 78 -6.03 17.16 -2.24
N ALA A 79 -5.13 18.14 -2.18
CA ALA A 79 -3.83 18.00 -1.51
C ALA A 79 -4.01 17.69 -0.02
N ASP A 80 -5.06 18.23 0.60
CA ASP A 80 -5.53 17.84 1.94
C ASP A 80 -7.03 17.54 1.87
N PRO A 81 -7.45 16.26 1.86
CA PRO A 81 -8.86 15.87 1.81
C PRO A 81 -9.69 16.32 3.01
N GLU A 82 -9.10 16.37 4.22
CA GLU A 82 -9.81 16.75 5.44
C GLU A 82 -10.10 18.25 5.45
N GLN A 83 -9.10 19.05 5.09
CA GLN A 83 -9.22 20.51 5.01
C GLN A 83 -9.80 20.99 3.67
N LYS A 84 -10.05 20.07 2.72
CA LYS A 84 -10.51 20.35 1.36
C LYS A 84 -9.62 21.34 0.60
N ILE A 85 -8.31 21.26 0.82
CA ILE A 85 -7.32 22.08 0.09
C ILE A 85 -7.15 21.47 -1.31
N PRO A 86 -7.49 22.19 -2.40
CA PRO A 86 -7.38 21.64 -3.74
C PRO A 86 -5.92 21.39 -4.14
N ALA A 87 -5.69 20.31 -4.87
CA ALA A 87 -4.39 20.09 -5.50
C ALA A 87 -4.20 21.05 -6.69
N THR A 88 -2.97 21.53 -6.89
CA THR A 88 -2.60 22.43 -7.99
C THR A 88 -1.27 22.03 -8.62
N ALA A 89 -0.85 22.74 -9.67
CA ALA A 89 0.49 22.61 -10.24
C ALA A 89 1.62 22.95 -9.25
N ALA A 90 1.32 23.73 -8.21
CA ALA A 90 2.26 24.17 -7.17
C ALA A 90 2.22 23.31 -5.89
N THR A 91 1.33 22.32 -5.80
CA THR A 91 1.32 21.37 -4.68
C THR A 91 2.65 20.63 -4.62
N VAL A 92 3.23 20.56 -3.42
CA VAL A 92 4.49 19.85 -3.16
C VAL A 92 4.19 18.39 -2.85
N TYR A 93 5.01 17.52 -3.41
CA TYR A 93 4.96 16.08 -3.20
C TYR A 93 6.37 15.56 -2.90
N ARG A 94 6.47 14.40 -2.23
CA ARG A 94 7.73 13.65 -2.18
C ARG A 94 7.86 12.88 -3.49
N VAL A 95 8.89 13.18 -4.28
CA VAL A 95 9.01 12.66 -5.64
C VAL A 95 9.77 11.35 -5.76
N GLY A 96 10.14 10.76 -4.62
CA GLY A 96 10.77 9.45 -4.53
C GLY A 96 12.03 9.38 -5.37
N SER A 97 12.16 8.32 -6.17
CA SER A 97 13.38 8.03 -6.92
C SER A 97 13.74 9.03 -8.03
N LEU A 98 12.90 10.04 -8.32
CA LEU A 98 13.34 11.17 -9.14
C LEU A 98 14.54 11.91 -8.52
N SER A 99 14.73 11.81 -7.20
CA SER A 99 15.94 12.28 -6.49
C SER A 99 17.25 11.86 -7.15
N LYS A 100 17.30 10.63 -7.70
CA LYS A 100 18.51 10.07 -8.31
C LYS A 100 19.01 10.90 -9.47
N LEU A 101 18.08 11.43 -10.28
CA LEU A 101 18.41 12.30 -11.40
C LEU A 101 19.26 13.48 -10.93
N PHE A 102 18.83 14.16 -9.87
CA PHE A 102 19.52 15.36 -9.35
C PHE A 102 20.85 15.03 -8.66
N THR A 103 20.92 13.91 -7.95
CA THR A 103 22.18 13.36 -7.42
C THR A 103 23.19 13.12 -8.54
N ASP A 104 22.75 12.46 -9.60
CA ASP A 104 23.61 12.10 -10.71
C ASP A 104 24.06 13.33 -11.50
N LEU A 105 23.18 14.30 -11.71
CA LEU A 105 23.52 15.59 -12.33
C LEU A 105 24.62 16.33 -11.54
N GLY A 106 24.56 16.30 -10.20
CA GLY A 106 25.59 16.88 -9.33
C GLY A 106 26.97 16.24 -9.52
N ILE A 107 27.03 14.91 -9.71
CA ILE A 107 28.28 14.20 -10.04
C ILE A 107 28.72 14.48 -11.47
N MET A 108 27.80 14.51 -12.43
CA MET A 108 28.13 14.76 -13.84
C MET A 108 28.69 16.17 -14.07
N GLN A 109 28.30 17.17 -13.26
CA GLN A 109 28.96 18.49 -13.22
C GLN A 109 30.45 18.40 -12.82
N LEU A 110 30.80 17.49 -11.91
CA LEU A 110 32.21 17.22 -11.54
C LEU A 110 32.97 16.51 -12.65
N VAL A 111 32.29 15.59 -13.35
CA VAL A 111 32.88 14.86 -14.48
C VAL A 111 33.21 15.83 -15.62
N GLU A 112 32.27 16.70 -16.02
CA GLU A 112 32.48 17.59 -17.16
C GLU A 112 33.46 18.74 -16.90
N SER A 113 33.73 19.05 -15.63
CA SER A 113 34.77 19.99 -15.19
C SER A 113 36.15 19.33 -15.04
N GLY A 114 36.22 18.00 -15.20
CA GLY A 114 37.45 17.20 -15.02
C GLY A 114 37.85 16.98 -13.56
N ALA A 115 37.01 17.38 -12.60
CA ALA A 115 37.25 17.18 -11.17
C ALA A 115 37.11 15.72 -10.74
N LEU A 116 36.41 14.90 -11.53
CA LEU A 116 36.17 13.49 -11.26
C LEU A 116 36.10 12.68 -12.57
N GLN A 117 36.41 11.38 -12.51
CA GLN A 117 36.20 10.44 -13.64
C GLN A 117 35.29 9.29 -13.20
N LEU A 118 34.27 8.98 -14.00
CA LEU A 118 33.24 7.98 -13.69
C LEU A 118 33.77 6.58 -13.42
N ASP A 119 34.85 6.21 -14.10
CA ASP A 119 35.46 4.87 -14.05
C ASP A 119 36.57 4.76 -12.99
N THR A 120 36.77 5.82 -12.19
CA THR A 120 37.65 5.75 -11.03
C THR A 120 37.08 4.78 -10.00
N PRO A 121 37.91 3.88 -9.42
CA PRO A 121 37.46 3.02 -8.33
C PRO A 121 36.91 3.84 -7.15
N ILE A 122 35.74 3.46 -6.66
CA ILE A 122 35.01 4.18 -5.60
C ILE A 122 35.85 4.36 -4.32
N ALA A 123 36.73 3.39 -4.03
CA ALA A 123 37.63 3.41 -2.88
C ALA A 123 38.64 4.57 -2.89
N LYS A 124 38.85 5.24 -4.04
CA LYS A 124 39.66 6.48 -4.08
C LYS A 124 38.93 7.67 -3.49
N PHE A 125 37.59 7.66 -3.50
CA PHE A 125 36.76 8.72 -2.93
C PHE A 125 36.31 8.37 -1.52
N LEU A 126 36.02 7.09 -1.26
CA LEU A 126 35.54 6.55 0.02
C LEU A 126 36.37 5.31 0.41
N PRO A 127 37.58 5.47 0.97
CA PRO A 127 38.45 4.33 1.32
C PRO A 127 37.83 3.34 2.31
N GLU A 128 36.94 3.81 3.17
CA GLU A 128 36.21 3.02 4.17
C GLU A 128 35.02 2.25 3.58
N PHE A 129 34.61 2.52 2.34
CA PHE A 129 33.54 1.78 1.67
C PHE A 129 34.07 0.47 1.07
N GLN A 130 33.84 -0.62 1.79
CA GLN A 130 34.38 -1.95 1.51
C GLN A 130 33.32 -3.05 1.70
N PRO A 131 32.22 -3.05 0.93
CA PRO A 131 31.30 -4.19 0.92
C PRO A 131 32.02 -5.46 0.45
N LYS A 132 31.56 -6.64 0.91
CA LYS A 132 32.16 -7.92 0.52
C LYS A 132 31.97 -8.15 -0.99
N ASN A 133 33.07 -8.21 -1.72
CA ASN A 133 33.05 -8.37 -3.18
C ASN A 133 33.71 -9.71 -3.58
N PRO A 134 32.91 -10.79 -3.73
CA PRO A 134 33.45 -12.10 -4.11
C PRO A 134 33.87 -12.18 -5.59
N PHE A 135 33.64 -11.13 -6.39
CA PHE A 135 33.86 -11.13 -7.84
C PHE A 135 35.17 -10.45 -8.28
N GLY A 136 35.89 -9.81 -7.35
CA GLY A 136 37.20 -9.18 -7.62
C GLY A 136 37.19 -7.95 -8.52
N LYS A 137 36.03 -7.54 -9.06
CA LYS A 137 35.89 -6.37 -9.94
C LYS A 137 35.56 -5.12 -9.15
N THR A 138 36.33 -4.05 -9.32
CA THR A 138 36.16 -2.80 -8.57
C THR A 138 34.84 -2.10 -8.88
N ILE A 139 34.24 -1.50 -7.85
CA ILE A 139 33.04 -0.66 -7.98
C ILE A 139 33.45 0.75 -8.48
N THR A 140 32.69 1.30 -9.43
CA THR A 140 32.88 2.67 -9.95
C THR A 140 31.59 3.50 -9.89
N LEU A 141 31.70 4.83 -10.02
CA LEU A 141 30.52 5.71 -10.08
C LEU A 141 29.64 5.39 -11.30
N ARG A 142 30.24 5.09 -12.46
CA ARG A 142 29.47 4.65 -13.65
C ARG A 142 28.56 3.47 -13.33
N GLN A 143 29.09 2.47 -12.62
CA GLN A 143 28.34 1.27 -12.28
C GLN A 143 27.24 1.56 -11.25
N LEU A 144 27.49 2.43 -10.26
CA LEU A 144 26.50 2.80 -9.26
C LEU A 144 25.32 3.55 -9.88
N MET A 145 25.61 4.59 -10.67
CA MET A 145 24.62 5.50 -11.27
C MET A 145 23.83 4.87 -12.43
N SER A 146 24.24 3.68 -12.90
CA SER A 146 23.54 2.89 -13.93
C SER A 146 22.97 1.57 -13.40
N HIS A 147 22.98 1.35 -12.07
CA HIS A 147 22.49 0.14 -11.43
C HIS A 147 23.19 -1.16 -11.88
N ARG A 148 24.49 -1.05 -12.19
CA ARG A 148 25.36 -2.13 -12.67
C ARG A 148 26.45 -2.52 -11.67
N ALA A 149 26.46 -1.96 -10.46
CA ALA A 149 27.47 -2.31 -9.45
C ALA A 149 27.25 -3.68 -8.79
N GLY A 150 26.05 -4.26 -8.92
CA GLY A 150 25.70 -5.55 -8.28
C GLY A 150 25.47 -5.46 -6.77
N LEU A 151 25.35 -4.26 -6.20
CA LEU A 151 25.01 -4.02 -4.80
C LEU A 151 23.59 -4.51 -4.46
N VAL A 152 23.35 -4.70 -3.15
CA VAL A 152 22.00 -4.90 -2.59
C VAL A 152 21.07 -3.74 -2.95
N ARG A 153 19.74 -3.98 -2.94
CA ARG A 153 18.77 -2.92 -3.26
C ARG A 153 18.80 -1.81 -2.20
N GLU A 154 18.65 -2.19 -0.94
CA GLU A 154 18.54 -1.30 0.21
C GLU A 154 19.79 -1.39 1.11
N PRO A 155 20.22 -0.28 1.74
CA PRO A 155 21.21 -0.35 2.81
C PRO A 155 20.63 -1.00 4.08
N PRO A 156 21.43 -1.69 4.91
CA PRO A 156 20.94 -2.29 6.16
C PRO A 156 20.24 -1.33 7.12
N ILE A 157 20.66 -0.06 7.15
CA ILE A 157 20.00 1.03 7.90
C ILE A 157 19.78 2.23 6.98
N GLY A 158 18.86 3.12 7.32
CA GLY A 158 18.53 4.33 6.56
C GLY A 158 17.73 4.08 5.29
N ASN A 159 17.30 2.83 5.07
CA ASN A 159 16.46 2.39 3.97
C ASN A 159 15.00 2.79 4.18
N TYR A 160 14.15 2.38 3.24
CA TYR A 160 12.71 2.65 3.26
C TYR A 160 12.05 2.21 4.58
N PHE A 161 12.38 1.05 5.13
CA PHE A 161 11.73 0.47 6.31
C PHE A 161 12.12 1.14 7.64
N ASP A 162 13.32 1.71 7.70
CA ASP A 162 13.96 2.17 8.93
C ASP A 162 13.39 3.51 9.43
N ASP A 163 12.86 3.51 10.65
CA ASP A 163 12.28 4.67 11.32
C ASP A 163 13.30 5.48 12.15
N THR A 164 14.56 5.05 12.22
CA THR A 164 15.59 5.70 13.04
C THR A 164 16.24 6.93 12.40
N GLN A 165 15.97 7.19 11.11
CA GLN A 165 16.45 8.35 10.33
C GLN A 165 17.98 8.60 10.46
N PRO A 166 18.83 7.59 10.21
CA PRO A 166 20.28 7.73 10.37
C PRO A 166 20.87 8.71 9.35
N THR A 167 22.07 9.20 9.62
CA THR A 167 22.77 10.09 8.68
C THR A 167 23.21 9.35 7.41
N LEU A 168 23.45 10.09 6.32
CA LEU A 168 23.98 9.53 5.08
C LEU A 168 25.32 8.78 5.27
N PRO A 169 26.31 9.29 6.03
CA PRO A 169 27.52 8.54 6.35
C PRO A 169 27.25 7.21 7.07
N ALA A 170 26.34 7.19 8.06
CA ALA A 170 26.01 5.97 8.80
C ALA A 170 25.34 4.93 7.89
N THR A 171 24.43 5.40 7.02
CA THR A 171 23.76 4.61 5.99
C THR A 171 24.77 3.97 5.05
N VAL A 172 25.71 4.73 4.49
CA VAL A 172 26.74 4.19 3.56
C VAL A 172 27.71 3.26 4.27
N LYS A 173 28.12 3.58 5.51
CA LYS A 173 28.99 2.70 6.32
C LYS A 173 28.36 1.33 6.58
N SER A 174 27.04 1.26 6.75
CA SER A 174 26.34 0.00 7.00
C SER A 174 26.48 -1.02 5.85
N LEU A 175 26.73 -0.55 4.62
CA LEU A 175 26.91 -1.40 3.45
C LEU A 175 28.15 -2.31 3.53
N ASN A 176 29.13 -1.98 4.38
CA ASN A 176 30.29 -2.84 4.62
C ASN A 176 29.93 -4.22 5.19
N ASN A 177 28.74 -4.35 5.79
CA ASN A 177 28.22 -5.62 6.31
C ASN A 177 27.55 -6.48 5.23
N THR A 178 27.39 -5.96 4.01
CA THR A 178 26.71 -6.63 2.90
C THR A 178 27.69 -7.31 1.95
N ALA A 179 27.16 -8.10 1.02
CA ALA A 179 27.90 -8.64 -0.12
C ALA A 179 27.24 -8.24 -1.44
N LEU A 180 28.04 -8.14 -2.51
CA LEU A 180 27.50 -7.93 -3.85
C LEU A 180 26.62 -9.13 -4.24
N VAL A 181 25.42 -8.84 -4.74
CA VAL A 181 24.43 -9.80 -5.23
C VAL A 181 24.86 -10.38 -6.58
N TYR A 182 25.43 -9.55 -7.45
CA TYR A 182 25.91 -9.95 -8.78
C TYR A 182 27.31 -9.39 -9.05
N ALA A 183 28.03 -10.05 -9.96
CA ALA A 183 29.26 -9.49 -10.50
C ALA A 183 28.95 -8.15 -11.20
N PRO A 184 29.74 -7.08 -10.96
CA PRO A 184 29.52 -5.80 -11.61
C PRO A 184 29.42 -5.92 -13.14
N GLU A 185 28.53 -5.11 -13.71
CA GLU A 185 28.21 -4.98 -15.14
C GLU A 185 27.36 -6.11 -15.74
N THR A 186 27.30 -7.27 -15.10
CA THR A 186 26.63 -8.45 -15.68
C THR A 186 25.11 -8.32 -15.77
N ARG A 187 24.46 -7.59 -14.85
CA ARG A 187 23.00 -7.44 -14.76
C ARG A 187 22.64 -6.07 -14.20
N ILE A 188 21.42 -5.62 -14.51
CA ILE A 188 20.82 -4.48 -13.82
C ILE A 188 20.29 -5.01 -12.48
N LYS A 189 20.74 -4.39 -11.39
CA LYS A 189 20.19 -4.58 -10.04
C LYS A 189 19.94 -3.18 -9.48
N TYR A 190 18.68 -2.75 -9.54
CA TYR A 190 18.27 -1.45 -9.03
C TYR A 190 18.68 -1.33 -7.56
N SER A 191 19.34 -0.22 -7.20
CA SER A 191 19.99 -0.08 -5.90
C SER A 191 19.90 1.35 -5.39
N ASN A 192 19.08 1.54 -4.36
CA ASN A 192 19.02 2.77 -3.59
C ASN A 192 20.30 2.95 -2.76
N ALA A 193 20.82 1.85 -2.22
CA ALA A 193 22.14 1.79 -1.56
C ALA A 193 23.25 2.37 -2.45
N GLY A 194 23.30 1.98 -3.72
CA GLY A 194 24.30 2.47 -4.66
C GLY A 194 24.23 3.99 -4.87
N ILE A 195 23.03 4.56 -4.98
CA ILE A 195 22.87 6.01 -5.14
C ILE A 195 23.12 6.78 -3.83
N ALA A 196 22.82 6.18 -2.67
CA ALA A 196 23.25 6.74 -1.39
C ALA A 196 24.78 6.90 -1.34
N THR A 197 25.53 5.89 -1.80
CA THR A 197 27.00 5.97 -1.93
C THR A 197 27.42 7.09 -2.89
N VAL A 198 26.72 7.25 -4.03
CA VAL A 198 26.99 8.35 -4.99
C VAL A 198 26.82 9.72 -4.34
N GLY A 199 25.73 9.94 -3.60
CA GLY A 199 25.52 11.20 -2.88
C GLY A 199 26.55 11.44 -1.77
N TYR A 200 27.00 10.38 -1.09
CA TYR A 200 28.03 10.51 -0.07
C TYR A 200 29.40 10.86 -0.65
N VAL A 201 29.74 10.38 -1.84
CA VAL A 201 30.94 10.84 -2.58
C VAL A 201 30.88 12.35 -2.80
N LEU A 202 29.71 12.88 -3.19
CA LEU A 202 29.52 14.31 -3.42
C LEU A 202 29.77 15.11 -2.14
N GLU A 203 29.19 14.67 -1.02
CA GLU A 203 29.37 15.29 0.31
C GLU A 203 30.85 15.28 0.74
N GLN A 204 31.57 14.18 0.56
CA GLN A 204 32.99 14.08 0.93
C GLN A 204 33.90 14.97 0.07
N LEU A 205 33.68 14.99 -1.25
CA LEU A 205 34.50 15.81 -2.16
C LEU A 205 34.30 17.30 -1.97
N ARG A 206 33.10 17.72 -1.53
CA ARG A 206 32.72 19.13 -1.40
C ARG A 206 32.79 19.65 0.02
N ARG A 207 32.84 18.75 1.02
CA ARG A 207 32.88 19.10 2.45
C ARG A 207 31.73 20.03 2.84
N GLU A 208 30.57 19.77 2.24
CA GLU A 208 29.30 20.50 2.43
C GLU A 208 28.18 19.45 2.48
N PRO A 209 27.14 19.62 3.31
CA PRO A 209 26.02 18.69 3.35
C PRO A 209 25.43 18.47 1.94
N PHE A 210 25.14 17.20 1.62
CA PHE A 210 24.63 16.81 0.29
C PHE A 210 23.45 17.68 -0.19
N ALA A 211 22.45 17.90 0.69
CA ALA A 211 21.24 18.64 0.34
C ALA A 211 21.52 20.11 0.01
N ASP A 212 22.40 20.76 0.77
CA ASP A 212 22.79 22.17 0.57
C ASP A 212 23.56 22.34 -0.74
N TYR A 213 24.51 21.43 -0.99
CA TYR A 213 25.29 21.43 -2.22
C TYR A 213 24.37 21.31 -3.45
N LEU A 214 23.44 20.35 -3.49
CA LEU A 214 22.53 20.20 -4.63
C LEU A 214 21.56 21.37 -4.77
N LYS A 215 21.02 21.91 -3.67
CA LYS A 215 20.15 23.08 -3.72
C LYS A 215 20.86 24.26 -4.40
N ARG A 216 22.10 24.52 -4.01
CA ARG A 216 22.92 25.63 -4.50
C ARG A 216 23.46 25.45 -5.93
N THR A 217 23.86 24.23 -6.29
CA THR A 217 24.61 23.96 -7.55
C THR A 217 23.76 23.39 -8.67
N VAL A 218 22.64 22.74 -8.33
CA VAL A 218 21.74 22.09 -9.30
C VAL A 218 20.37 22.74 -9.28
N LEU A 219 19.65 22.69 -8.16
CA LEU A 219 18.22 23.06 -8.11
C LEU A 219 17.99 24.54 -8.41
N LEU A 220 18.60 25.45 -7.64
CA LEU A 220 18.43 26.90 -7.84
C LEU A 220 18.95 27.37 -9.21
N PRO A 221 20.13 26.94 -9.70
CA PRO A 221 20.58 27.25 -11.06
C PRO A 221 19.65 26.81 -12.18
N MET A 222 18.97 25.67 -12.03
CA MET A 222 17.96 25.19 -12.98
C MET A 222 16.62 25.93 -12.86
N GLY A 223 16.41 26.69 -11.78
CA GLY A 223 15.21 27.47 -11.52
C GLY A 223 14.14 26.72 -10.71
N LEU A 224 14.50 25.67 -9.97
CA LEU A 224 13.59 24.86 -9.17
C LEU A 224 13.46 25.47 -7.77
N GLN A 225 12.61 26.48 -7.62
CA GLN A 225 12.51 27.27 -6.38
C GLN A 225 11.72 26.58 -5.27
N HIS A 226 10.84 25.64 -5.62
CA HIS A 226 9.95 24.92 -4.72
C HIS A 226 10.36 23.46 -4.59
N SER A 227 11.67 23.21 -4.73
CA SER A 227 12.26 21.88 -4.66
C SER A 227 13.39 21.82 -3.65
N SER A 228 13.45 20.72 -2.89
CA SER A 228 14.43 20.55 -1.81
C SER A 228 14.64 19.08 -1.48
N PHE A 229 15.78 18.72 -0.91
CA PHE A 229 16.04 17.40 -0.30
C PHE A 229 15.72 17.35 1.20
N VAL A 230 15.30 18.50 1.76
CA VAL A 230 14.90 18.65 3.16
C VAL A 230 13.58 19.45 3.23
N PRO A 231 12.64 19.09 4.12
CA PRO A 231 11.38 19.80 4.25
C PRO A 231 11.56 21.09 5.06
N ASP A 232 11.87 22.21 4.37
CA ASP A 232 11.80 23.53 4.99
C ASP A 232 10.35 23.99 5.21
N VAL A 233 10.16 25.18 5.79
CA VAL A 233 8.82 25.71 6.16
C VAL A 233 7.90 25.81 4.95
N GLU A 234 8.41 26.29 3.80
CA GLU A 234 7.59 26.46 2.60
C GLU A 234 7.28 25.11 1.92
N ILE A 235 8.24 24.18 1.91
CA ILE A 235 8.01 22.81 1.46
C ILE A 235 6.93 22.13 2.31
N SER A 236 7.06 22.20 3.63
CA SER A 236 6.15 21.53 4.57
C SER A 236 4.73 22.10 4.51
N LYS A 237 4.61 23.42 4.33
CA LYS A 237 3.31 24.11 4.21
C LYS A 237 2.51 23.67 2.99
N ASN A 238 3.18 23.36 1.88
CA ASN A 238 2.55 23.03 0.60
C ASN A 238 2.55 21.52 0.30
N LEU A 239 3.04 20.69 1.23
CA LEU A 239 3.13 19.24 1.08
C LEU A 239 1.73 18.61 1.13
N ALA A 240 1.37 17.85 0.09
CA ALA A 240 0.14 17.08 0.09
C ALA A 240 0.13 16.00 1.17
N LYS A 241 -1.05 15.73 1.75
CA LYS A 241 -1.29 14.59 2.63
C LYS A 241 -1.16 13.30 1.84
N ALA A 242 -0.38 12.39 2.41
CA ALA A 242 0.07 11.17 1.77
C ALA A 242 -0.64 9.96 2.39
N TYR A 243 -1.08 9.02 1.56
CA TYR A 243 -1.81 7.85 2.00
C TYR A 243 -1.16 6.58 1.46
N MET A 244 -0.95 5.62 2.36
CA MET A 244 -0.58 4.25 2.04
C MET A 244 -1.81 3.36 2.02
N TRP A 245 -1.64 2.17 1.49
CA TRP A 245 -2.69 1.16 1.50
C TRP A 245 -2.10 -0.23 1.65
N GLY A 246 -2.91 -1.14 2.16
CA GLY A 246 -2.54 -2.53 2.36
C GLY A 246 -3.06 -3.43 1.26
N TYR A 247 -2.51 -4.63 1.25
CA TYR A 247 -3.06 -5.79 0.56
C TYR A 247 -4.57 -6.01 0.81
N ASP A 248 -5.02 -5.69 2.02
CA ASP A 248 -6.42 -5.78 2.47
C ASP A 248 -7.27 -4.58 2.03
N HIS A 249 -6.74 -3.76 1.11
CA HIS A 249 -7.36 -2.57 0.53
C HIS A 249 -7.62 -1.42 1.50
N ARG A 250 -7.25 -1.54 2.79
CA ARG A 250 -7.39 -0.45 3.75
C ARG A 250 -6.38 0.63 3.44
N GLN A 251 -6.80 1.88 3.54
CA GLN A 251 -5.95 3.06 3.39
C GLN A 251 -5.62 3.63 4.77
N PHE A 252 -4.40 4.12 4.94
CA PHE A 252 -3.94 4.77 6.17
C PHE A 252 -2.97 5.89 5.83
N VAL A 253 -2.81 6.84 6.77
CA VAL A 253 -1.90 7.97 6.59
C VAL A 253 -0.47 7.46 6.50
N ALA A 254 0.28 7.94 5.51
CA ALA A 254 1.68 7.57 5.35
C ALA A 254 2.54 8.18 6.48
N PRO A 255 3.59 7.48 6.93
CA PRO A 255 4.46 8.00 7.99
C PRO A 255 5.32 9.16 7.48
N ASP A 256 5.56 10.14 8.36
CA ASP A 256 6.47 11.26 8.07
C ASP A 256 7.90 10.96 8.55
N LEU A 257 8.59 10.12 7.79
CA LEU A 257 9.97 9.68 8.06
C LEU A 257 10.95 10.21 7.01
N GLN A 258 12.10 10.72 7.43
CA GLN A 258 13.22 11.05 6.56
C GLN A 258 14.12 9.82 6.39
N LEU A 259 14.51 9.51 5.15
CA LEU A 259 15.38 8.37 4.89
C LEU A 259 16.85 8.77 5.03
N GLY A 260 17.68 7.88 5.59
CA GLY A 260 19.14 8.07 5.62
C GLY A 260 19.81 8.02 4.25
N MET A 261 19.05 7.63 3.21
CA MET A 261 19.45 7.62 1.80
C MET A 261 18.81 8.76 1.00
N ALA A 262 18.82 9.99 1.53
CA ALA A 262 18.27 11.17 0.84
C ALA A 262 18.64 11.32 -0.66
N PRO A 263 19.89 11.04 -1.10
CA PRO A 263 20.26 11.07 -2.51
C PRO A 263 19.43 10.15 -3.43
N ALA A 264 18.87 9.08 -2.88
CA ALA A 264 18.14 8.08 -3.64
C ALA A 264 16.63 8.35 -3.72
N ALA A 265 16.01 9.00 -2.73
CA ALA A 265 14.54 8.99 -2.61
C ALA A 265 13.87 10.15 -1.86
N ASN A 266 14.59 11.15 -1.34
CA ASN A 266 14.02 12.11 -0.38
C ASN A 266 13.84 13.55 -0.91
N MET A 267 13.64 13.71 -2.21
CA MET A 267 13.38 15.02 -2.80
C MET A 267 11.88 15.37 -2.73
N TYR A 268 11.63 16.65 -2.46
CA TYR A 268 10.34 17.33 -2.51
C TYR A 268 10.33 18.22 -3.74
N SER A 269 9.22 18.23 -4.49
CA SER A 269 9.09 19.10 -5.67
C SER A 269 7.63 19.28 -6.08
N THR A 270 7.42 20.11 -7.10
CA THR A 270 6.13 20.39 -7.74
C THR A 270 6.19 20.00 -9.21
N VAL A 271 5.05 19.76 -9.87
CA VAL A 271 5.05 19.51 -11.32
C VAL A 271 5.49 20.73 -12.13
N ALA A 272 5.34 21.94 -11.58
CA ALA A 272 5.85 23.17 -12.19
C ALA A 272 7.38 23.22 -12.21
N ASP A 273 8.03 22.93 -11.08
CA ASP A 273 9.50 22.87 -10.99
C ASP A 273 10.08 21.73 -11.84
N LEU A 274 9.44 20.56 -11.85
CA LEU A 274 9.85 19.45 -12.71
C LEU A 274 9.60 19.74 -14.20
N GLY A 275 8.57 20.55 -14.53
CA GLY A 275 8.38 21.09 -15.88
C GLY A 275 9.51 22.03 -16.30
N GLN A 276 9.98 22.88 -15.39
CA GLN A 276 11.16 23.72 -15.60
C GLN A 276 12.42 22.89 -15.78
N PHE A 277 12.61 21.81 -15.01
CA PHE A 277 13.68 20.85 -15.21
C PHE A 277 13.67 20.27 -16.63
N MET A 278 12.50 19.85 -17.14
CA MET A 278 12.37 19.34 -18.51
C MET A 278 12.74 20.38 -19.58
N LYS A 279 12.36 21.65 -19.38
CA LYS A 279 12.76 22.74 -20.28
C LYS A 279 14.29 22.88 -20.35
N VAL A 280 14.99 22.80 -19.21
CA VAL A 280 16.45 22.84 -19.16
C VAL A 280 17.07 21.67 -19.94
N LEU A 281 16.54 20.46 -19.79
CA LEU A 281 16.99 19.29 -20.56
C LEU A 281 16.79 19.51 -22.07
N PHE A 282 15.62 19.98 -22.51
CA PHE A 282 15.31 20.26 -23.91
C PHE A 282 16.09 21.44 -24.50
N ASN A 283 16.61 22.32 -23.64
CA ASN A 283 17.52 23.39 -23.99
C ASN A 283 19.00 22.98 -23.91
N ARG A 284 19.27 21.67 -23.97
CA ARG A 284 20.61 21.09 -23.90
C ARG A 284 21.40 21.56 -22.68
N GLY A 285 20.72 21.55 -21.52
CA GLY A 285 21.30 21.85 -20.21
C GLY A 285 21.42 23.34 -19.89
N LYS A 286 20.75 24.23 -20.62
CA LYS A 286 20.74 25.68 -20.36
C LYS A 286 19.49 26.17 -19.66
N ASN A 287 19.65 27.08 -18.71
CA ASN A 287 18.58 27.90 -18.16
C ASN A 287 18.88 29.38 -18.45
N GLY A 288 18.16 29.98 -19.40
CA GLY A 288 18.56 31.26 -19.99
C GLY A 288 19.97 31.17 -20.58
N ASP A 289 20.85 32.09 -20.20
CA ASP A 289 22.26 32.10 -20.62
C ASP A 289 23.17 31.17 -19.80
N LYS A 290 22.66 30.61 -18.69
CA LYS A 290 23.46 29.77 -17.78
C LYS A 290 23.51 28.33 -18.27
N GLN A 291 24.70 27.83 -18.61
CA GLN A 291 24.94 26.41 -18.87
C GLN A 291 25.06 25.66 -17.54
N ILE A 292 24.14 24.72 -17.30
CA ILE A 292 24.10 23.88 -16.10
C ILE A 292 24.85 22.56 -16.32
N LEU A 293 24.70 21.97 -17.50
CA LEU A 293 25.35 20.74 -17.97
C LEU A 293 25.59 20.81 -19.47
N LYS A 294 26.72 20.33 -19.98
CA LYS A 294 27.02 20.34 -21.41
C LYS A 294 26.11 19.37 -22.19
N PRO A 295 25.81 19.64 -23.47
CA PRO A 295 25.02 18.74 -24.32
C PRO A 295 25.59 17.32 -24.39
N GLU A 296 26.91 17.17 -24.47
CA GLU A 296 27.59 15.88 -24.56
C GLU A 296 27.43 15.09 -23.26
N THR A 297 27.39 15.78 -22.11
CA THR A 297 27.15 15.19 -20.81
C THR A 297 25.73 14.61 -20.73
N LEU A 298 24.72 15.35 -21.22
CA LEU A 298 23.34 14.87 -21.28
C LEU A 298 23.19 13.64 -22.19
N GLU A 299 23.82 13.64 -23.37
CA GLU A 299 23.76 12.48 -24.26
C GLU A 299 24.42 11.24 -23.65
N LEU A 300 25.50 11.41 -22.87
CA LEU A 300 26.07 10.30 -22.09
C LEU A 300 25.07 9.77 -21.05
N MET A 301 24.34 10.65 -20.36
CA MET A 301 23.33 10.25 -19.39
C MET A 301 22.15 9.51 -20.04
N TRP A 302 21.82 9.85 -21.29
CA TRP A 302 20.75 9.21 -22.06
C TRP A 302 21.20 8.01 -22.90
N THR A 303 22.46 7.60 -22.78
CA THR A 303 22.99 6.42 -23.46
C THR A 303 22.92 5.20 -22.52
N PRO A 304 22.29 4.08 -22.94
CA PRO A 304 22.30 2.85 -22.16
C PRO A 304 23.73 2.41 -21.80
N GLN A 305 24.00 2.26 -20.50
CA GLN A 305 25.32 1.85 -20.01
C GLN A 305 25.44 0.33 -20.02
N PHE A 306 26.62 -0.17 -20.43
CA PHE A 306 26.91 -1.62 -20.50
C PHE A 306 25.91 -2.40 -21.36
N ALA A 307 25.43 -1.77 -22.43
CA ALA A 307 24.48 -2.35 -23.37
C ALA A 307 25.18 -3.33 -24.33
N GLN A 308 24.45 -4.35 -24.78
CA GLN A 308 24.93 -5.22 -25.85
C GLN A 308 25.01 -4.45 -27.19
N PRO A 309 25.84 -4.87 -28.16
CA PRO A 309 25.87 -4.24 -29.48
C PRO A 309 24.47 -4.15 -30.10
N GLY A 310 24.05 -2.93 -30.48
CA GLY A 310 22.74 -2.66 -31.07
C GLY A 310 21.59 -2.45 -30.06
N GLN A 311 21.80 -2.68 -28.77
CA GLN A 311 20.80 -2.44 -27.73
C GLN A 311 20.64 -0.92 -27.47
N LYS A 312 19.43 -0.40 -27.72
CA LYS A 312 19.08 1.03 -27.56
C LYS A 312 18.27 1.35 -26.31
N GLN A 313 17.83 0.33 -25.58
CA GLN A 313 16.99 0.46 -24.38
C GLN A 313 17.72 -0.11 -23.16
N GLY A 314 17.45 0.44 -21.98
CA GLY A 314 18.08 0.03 -20.73
C GLY A 314 18.16 1.17 -19.73
N PHE A 315 19.18 1.18 -18.89
CA PHE A 315 19.46 2.29 -17.98
C PHE A 315 20.69 3.07 -18.46
N GLY A 316 20.53 4.37 -18.57
CA GLY A 316 21.62 5.33 -18.70
C GLY A 316 22.21 5.68 -17.34
N ILE A 317 22.70 6.91 -17.20
CA ILE A 317 23.10 7.48 -15.91
C ILE A 317 21.87 8.22 -15.38
N GLY A 318 21.23 7.66 -14.36
CA GLY A 318 20.03 8.21 -13.74
C GLY A 318 18.72 8.00 -14.52
N PHE A 319 18.75 7.80 -15.85
CA PHE A 319 17.53 7.68 -16.66
C PHE A 319 17.27 6.24 -17.14
N ALA A 320 16.00 5.82 -17.11
CA ALA A 320 15.53 4.72 -17.93
C ALA A 320 15.39 5.19 -19.38
N ILE A 321 15.90 4.39 -20.32
CA ILE A 321 15.92 4.67 -21.76
C ILE A 321 15.06 3.62 -22.45
N GLY A 322 14.05 4.08 -23.19
CA GLY A 322 13.09 3.23 -23.87
C GLY A 322 12.73 3.78 -25.25
N GLU A 323 11.59 3.31 -25.75
CA GLU A 323 10.99 3.83 -26.98
C GLU A 323 9.48 3.99 -26.82
N ILE A 324 8.91 5.07 -27.37
CA ILE A 324 7.46 5.29 -27.48
C ILE A 324 7.15 5.64 -28.93
N GLU A 325 6.27 4.87 -29.57
CA GLU A 325 5.95 5.01 -31.02
C GLU A 325 7.22 5.03 -31.92
N GLY A 326 8.24 4.26 -31.55
CA GLY A 326 9.52 4.16 -32.27
C GLY A 326 10.43 5.40 -32.12
N ARG A 327 10.12 6.31 -31.20
CA ARG A 327 10.98 7.44 -30.81
C ARG A 327 11.72 7.11 -29.52
N ARG A 328 12.96 7.58 -29.39
CA ARG A 328 13.73 7.47 -28.15
C ARG A 328 12.93 8.11 -27.01
N SER A 329 12.79 7.40 -25.90
CA SER A 329 12.21 7.95 -24.68
C SER A 329 13.19 7.90 -23.53
N ILE A 330 13.10 8.90 -22.66
CA ILE A 330 13.81 8.96 -21.39
C ILE A 330 12.78 9.14 -20.27
N GLY A 331 13.07 8.61 -19.10
CA GLY A 331 12.20 8.80 -17.96
C GLY A 331 12.76 8.23 -16.68
N HIS A 332 12.02 8.45 -15.61
CA HIS A 332 12.24 7.79 -14.34
C HIS A 332 10.93 7.83 -13.53
N GLY A 333 10.62 6.75 -12.83
CA GLY A 333 9.52 6.69 -11.89
C GLY A 333 9.99 6.97 -10.46
N GLY A 334 9.08 7.32 -9.56
CA GLY A 334 9.40 7.46 -8.14
C GLY A 334 8.28 6.92 -7.27
N ALA A 335 8.65 6.23 -6.20
CA ALA A 335 7.76 5.85 -5.13
C ALA A 335 8.38 6.34 -3.82
N MET A 336 7.54 6.85 -2.93
CA MET A 336 7.87 7.25 -1.58
C MET A 336 6.61 7.12 -0.74
N TYR A 337 6.72 6.98 0.58
CA TYR A 337 5.58 6.87 1.50
C TYR A 337 4.39 7.75 1.12
N GLY A 338 3.38 7.11 0.52
CA GLY A 338 2.13 7.75 0.11
C GLY A 338 2.19 8.61 -1.15
N PHE A 339 3.18 8.41 -2.02
CA PHE A 339 3.37 9.15 -3.26
C PHE A 339 3.88 8.26 -4.40
N ALA A 340 3.42 8.54 -5.62
CA ALA A 340 3.94 7.96 -6.85
C ALA A 340 4.15 9.03 -7.91
N THR A 341 5.27 8.96 -8.63
CA THR A 341 5.67 9.94 -9.65
C THR A 341 6.14 9.27 -10.93
N GLN A 342 5.98 9.98 -12.04
CA GLN A 342 6.58 9.64 -13.32
C GLN A 342 7.04 10.92 -14.03
N ILE A 343 8.26 10.89 -14.57
CA ILE A 343 8.68 11.76 -15.68
C ILE A 343 8.86 10.87 -16.91
N SER A 344 8.22 11.25 -18.01
CA SER A 344 8.39 10.61 -19.32
C SER A 344 8.62 11.69 -20.38
N ALA A 345 9.62 11.50 -21.24
CA ALA A 345 9.95 12.47 -22.27
C ALA A 345 10.48 11.84 -23.56
N LEU A 346 10.27 12.57 -24.65
CA LEU A 346 10.82 12.33 -25.97
C LEU A 346 11.82 13.47 -26.24
N PRO A 347 13.13 13.24 -25.97
CA PRO A 347 14.10 14.32 -25.93
C PRO A 347 14.36 14.94 -27.31
N ASP A 348 14.33 14.13 -28.38
CA ASP A 348 14.58 14.59 -29.74
C ASP A 348 13.43 15.46 -30.26
N GLU A 349 12.22 15.11 -29.82
CA GLU A 349 10.97 15.80 -30.04
C GLU A 349 10.73 16.99 -29.09
N LYS A 350 11.49 17.08 -27.99
CA LYS A 350 11.28 18.04 -26.90
C LYS A 350 9.86 18.03 -26.32
N LEU A 351 9.28 16.84 -26.17
CA LEU A 351 7.99 16.64 -25.50
C LEU A 351 8.20 15.97 -24.16
N GLY A 352 7.66 16.52 -23.08
CA GLY A 352 7.85 16.00 -21.73
C GLY A 352 6.56 16.03 -20.92
N VAL A 353 6.37 15.02 -20.08
CA VAL A 353 5.23 14.91 -19.17
C VAL A 353 5.71 14.53 -17.78
N ILE A 354 5.15 15.21 -16.79
CA ILE A 354 5.38 14.93 -15.38
C ILE A 354 4.02 14.67 -14.74
N ALA A 355 3.86 13.55 -14.05
CA ALA A 355 2.65 13.22 -13.30
C ALA A 355 3.01 12.74 -11.89
N VAL A 356 2.29 13.23 -10.88
CA VAL A 356 2.50 12.88 -9.47
C VAL A 356 1.15 12.68 -8.78
N THR A 357 1.03 11.69 -7.90
CA THR A 357 -0.16 11.46 -7.06
C THR A 357 0.23 11.20 -5.60
N SER A 358 -0.66 11.57 -4.66
CA SER A 358 -0.51 11.33 -3.21
C SER A 358 -1.12 9.99 -2.76
N MET A 359 -0.73 8.92 -3.45
CA MET A 359 -1.07 7.54 -3.10
C MET A 359 0.16 6.64 -3.29
N ASP A 360 0.46 5.81 -2.29
CA ASP A 360 1.58 4.88 -2.33
C ASP A 360 1.43 3.86 -3.46
N CYS A 361 2.56 3.49 -4.09
CA CYS A 361 2.63 2.48 -5.15
C CYS A 361 1.59 2.62 -6.28
N ALA A 362 1.15 3.85 -6.60
CA ALA A 362 0.27 4.14 -7.73
C ALA A 362 1.04 4.37 -9.07
N ASN A 363 2.27 3.85 -9.17
CA ASN A 363 3.22 4.16 -10.24
C ASN A 363 2.69 3.83 -11.64
N ILE A 364 2.06 2.67 -11.83
CA ILE A 364 1.54 2.30 -13.15
C ILE A 364 0.42 3.24 -13.61
N VAL A 365 -0.30 3.87 -12.68
CA VAL A 365 -1.37 4.82 -13.00
C VAL A 365 -0.77 6.11 -13.56
N VAL A 366 0.19 6.71 -12.83
CA VAL A 366 0.87 7.94 -13.30
C VAL A 366 1.71 7.69 -14.55
N GLU A 367 2.31 6.51 -14.70
CA GLU A 367 3.04 6.09 -15.90
C GLU A 367 2.12 6.03 -17.13
N ARG A 368 0.98 5.33 -17.03
CA ARG A 368 0.01 5.24 -18.13
C ARG A 368 -0.55 6.60 -18.53
N ILE A 369 -0.84 7.45 -17.56
CA ILE A 369 -1.31 8.82 -17.82
C ILE A 369 -0.22 9.62 -18.55
N ALA A 370 1.04 9.54 -18.10
CA ALA A 370 2.16 10.26 -18.71
C ALA A 370 2.45 9.76 -20.14
N GLU A 371 2.44 8.45 -20.38
CA GLU A 371 2.61 7.90 -21.72
C GLU A 371 1.46 8.26 -22.66
N HIS A 372 0.22 8.20 -22.17
CA HIS A 372 -0.93 8.59 -22.97
C HIS A 372 -0.90 10.07 -23.33
N ALA A 373 -0.50 10.92 -22.38
CA ALA A 373 -0.24 12.33 -22.65
C ALA A 373 0.81 12.51 -23.75
N LEU A 374 1.97 11.84 -23.69
CA LEU A 374 2.98 11.92 -24.76
C LEU A 374 2.42 11.50 -26.13
N LYS A 375 1.62 10.43 -26.19
CA LYS A 375 0.96 9.99 -27.44
C LYS A 375 -0.02 11.03 -27.98
N LEU A 376 -0.78 11.69 -27.11
CA LEU A 376 -1.66 12.80 -27.48
C LEU A 376 -0.86 14.01 -28.00
N MET A 377 0.23 14.39 -27.31
CA MET A 377 1.10 15.49 -27.72
C MET A 377 1.75 15.21 -29.09
N LEU A 378 2.19 13.97 -29.32
CA LEU A 378 2.71 13.51 -30.61
C LEU A 378 1.67 13.59 -31.71
N ALA A 379 0.48 13.00 -31.49
CA ALA A 379 -0.61 13.03 -32.45
C ALA A 379 -1.00 14.48 -32.80
N LYS A 380 -1.09 15.37 -31.80
CA LYS A 380 -1.33 16.79 -32.00
C LYS A 380 -0.27 17.42 -32.89
N ARG A 381 1.02 17.18 -32.62
CA ARG A 381 2.11 17.78 -33.40
C ARG A 381 2.15 17.27 -34.83
N GLU A 382 1.84 16.00 -35.03
CA GLU A 382 1.76 15.35 -36.33
C GLU A 382 0.41 15.57 -37.03
N GLN A 383 -0.49 16.36 -36.43
CA GLN A 383 -1.84 16.65 -36.94
C GLN A 383 -2.67 15.39 -37.22
N ARG A 384 -2.44 14.33 -36.44
CA ARG A 384 -3.23 13.10 -36.45
C ARG A 384 -4.44 13.23 -35.54
N ALA A 385 -5.43 12.36 -35.74
CA ALA A 385 -6.53 12.20 -34.79
C ALA A 385 -5.97 11.85 -33.39
N LEU A 386 -6.48 12.52 -32.37
CA LEU A 386 -6.07 12.28 -30.99
C LEU A 386 -6.51 10.87 -30.56
N PRO A 387 -5.58 9.97 -30.16
CA PRO A 387 -5.96 8.67 -29.65
C PRO A 387 -6.80 8.81 -28.37
N GLN A 388 -7.86 8.01 -28.25
CA GLN A 388 -8.70 7.99 -27.06
C GLN A 388 -8.34 6.79 -26.17
N MET A 389 -8.14 7.00 -24.87
CA MET A 389 -7.94 5.89 -23.95
C MET A 389 -9.27 5.20 -23.65
N LYS A 390 -9.32 3.89 -23.89
CA LYS A 390 -10.45 3.06 -23.44
C LYS A 390 -10.38 2.91 -21.92
N LEU A 391 -11.44 3.34 -21.25
CA LEU A 391 -11.59 3.22 -19.80
C LEU A 391 -12.15 1.85 -19.43
N THR A 392 -11.82 1.37 -18.23
CA THR A 392 -12.33 0.11 -17.71
C THR A 392 -13.50 0.35 -16.75
N ALA A 393 -14.33 -0.66 -16.53
CA ALA A 393 -15.48 -0.59 -15.61
C ALA A 393 -15.41 -1.70 -14.56
N PRO A 394 -16.10 -1.58 -13.41
CA PRO A 394 -16.19 -2.69 -12.47
C PRO A 394 -16.73 -3.96 -13.15
N VAL A 395 -16.32 -5.13 -12.66
CA VAL A 395 -16.96 -6.39 -13.07
C VAL A 395 -18.29 -6.49 -12.34
N ASP A 396 -19.38 -6.76 -13.08
CA ASP A 396 -20.69 -7.01 -12.47
C ASP A 396 -20.61 -8.11 -11.40
N SER A 397 -21.24 -7.90 -10.25
CA SER A 397 -21.10 -8.80 -9.09
C SER A 397 -21.66 -10.20 -9.31
N MET A 398 -22.65 -10.38 -10.20
CA MET A 398 -23.10 -11.73 -10.57
C MET A 398 -22.06 -12.41 -11.45
N ARG A 399 -21.50 -11.68 -12.43
CA ARG A 399 -20.41 -12.18 -13.26
C ARG A 399 -19.15 -12.49 -12.44
N ALA A 400 -18.79 -11.64 -11.48
CA ALA A 400 -17.65 -11.85 -10.60
C ALA A 400 -17.79 -13.17 -9.82
N ARG A 401 -18.92 -13.39 -9.13
CA ARG A 401 -19.23 -14.63 -8.40
C ARG A 401 -19.24 -15.88 -9.28
N GLN A 402 -19.65 -15.77 -10.55
CA GLN A 402 -19.60 -16.89 -11.49
C GLN A 402 -18.17 -17.26 -11.92
N LEU A 403 -17.24 -16.31 -11.85
CA LEU A 403 -15.85 -16.50 -12.26
C LEU A 403 -14.96 -16.94 -11.11
N GLU A 404 -15.33 -16.67 -9.86
CA GLU A 404 -14.58 -17.07 -8.67
C GLU A 404 -14.12 -18.52 -8.71
N GLY A 405 -12.91 -18.77 -8.25
CA GLY A 405 -12.32 -20.10 -8.08
C GLY A 405 -10.87 -20.17 -8.50
N THR A 406 -10.30 -21.37 -8.36
CA THR A 406 -8.90 -21.66 -8.68
C THR A 406 -8.80 -22.26 -10.08
N PHE A 407 -7.82 -21.78 -10.83
CA PHE A 407 -7.50 -22.25 -12.17
C PHE A 407 -6.01 -22.57 -12.29
N VAL A 408 -5.68 -23.59 -13.05
CA VAL A 408 -4.30 -24.11 -13.14
C VAL A 408 -3.86 -24.21 -14.60
N HIS A 409 -2.62 -23.82 -14.85
CA HIS A 409 -1.91 -24.07 -16.11
C HIS A 409 -0.49 -24.55 -15.79
N ALA A 410 -0.19 -25.82 -16.08
CA ALA A 410 1.03 -26.49 -15.62
C ALA A 410 1.20 -26.32 -14.10
N GLU A 411 2.31 -25.74 -13.64
CA GLU A 411 2.59 -25.48 -12.22
C GLU A 411 2.11 -24.08 -11.75
N THR A 412 1.48 -23.30 -12.62
CA THR A 412 1.02 -21.95 -12.28
C THR A 412 -0.44 -21.97 -11.83
N ASN A 413 -0.68 -21.49 -10.62
CA ASN A 413 -2.02 -21.25 -10.08
C ASN A 413 -2.47 -19.82 -10.36
N LEU A 414 -3.76 -19.68 -10.69
CA LEU A 414 -4.48 -18.42 -10.78
C LEU A 414 -5.73 -18.54 -9.92
N GLU A 415 -5.93 -17.63 -8.98
CA GLU A 415 -7.15 -17.60 -8.14
C GLU A 415 -7.94 -16.34 -8.46
N LEU A 416 -9.25 -16.49 -8.69
CA LEU A 416 -10.19 -15.39 -8.80
C LEU A 416 -11.07 -15.38 -7.56
N VAL A 417 -11.21 -14.21 -6.94
CA VAL A 417 -11.93 -14.04 -5.67
C VAL A 417 -12.78 -12.77 -5.75
N GLU A 418 -14.07 -12.86 -5.45
CA GLU A 418 -14.96 -11.70 -5.32
C GLU A 418 -14.93 -11.19 -3.89
N ARG A 419 -14.56 -9.93 -3.72
CA ARG A 419 -14.51 -9.27 -2.43
C ARG A 419 -15.06 -7.86 -2.55
N ASN A 420 -16.06 -7.56 -1.73
CA ASN A 420 -16.61 -6.21 -1.60
C ASN A 420 -17.02 -5.58 -2.94
N GLY A 421 -17.55 -6.38 -3.87
CA GLY A 421 -17.95 -5.94 -5.20
C GLY A 421 -16.81 -5.86 -6.22
N GLN A 422 -15.62 -6.34 -5.87
CA GLN A 422 -14.45 -6.38 -6.75
C GLN A 422 -14.04 -7.81 -7.06
N LEU A 423 -13.77 -8.11 -8.33
CA LEU A 423 -13.14 -9.38 -8.72
C LEU A 423 -11.62 -9.21 -8.64
N LEU A 424 -11.00 -9.87 -7.67
CA LEU A 424 -9.57 -9.89 -7.45
C LEU A 424 -8.94 -11.10 -8.14
N MET A 425 -7.80 -10.90 -8.78
CA MET A 425 -6.99 -11.94 -9.40
C MET A 425 -5.66 -12.09 -8.68
N TRP A 426 -5.33 -13.34 -8.44
CA TRP A 426 -4.05 -13.79 -7.96
C TRP A 426 -3.28 -14.47 -9.04
N LEU A 427 -2.15 -13.87 -9.43
CA LEU A 427 -1.25 -14.47 -10.41
C LEU A 427 0.18 -13.99 -10.12
N GLY A 428 1.07 -14.94 -9.83
CA GLY A 428 2.45 -14.62 -9.45
C GLY A 428 2.49 -13.94 -8.08
N SER A 429 3.17 -12.79 -7.99
CA SER A 429 3.48 -12.14 -6.70
C SER A 429 2.61 -10.95 -6.32
N ILE A 430 1.53 -10.70 -7.05
CA ILE A 430 0.67 -9.53 -6.84
C ILE A 430 -0.81 -9.96 -6.87
N CYS A 431 -1.61 -9.35 -6.01
CA CYS A 431 -3.08 -9.36 -6.08
C CYS A 431 -3.55 -8.16 -6.89
N THR A 432 -4.41 -8.38 -7.89
CA THR A 432 -4.83 -7.35 -8.83
C THR A 432 -6.35 -7.31 -8.99
N PRO A 433 -7.00 -6.14 -8.87
CA PRO A 433 -8.37 -5.97 -9.33
C PRO A 433 -8.50 -6.24 -10.83
N LEU A 434 -9.46 -7.09 -11.20
CA LEU A 434 -9.92 -7.25 -12.57
C LEU A 434 -11.06 -6.28 -12.86
N ARG A 435 -11.02 -5.76 -14.08
CA ARG A 435 -11.95 -4.79 -14.61
C ARG A 435 -12.51 -5.26 -15.94
N SER A 436 -13.71 -4.81 -16.27
CA SER A 436 -14.33 -5.04 -17.57
C SER A 436 -13.78 -4.07 -18.59
N LEU A 437 -13.35 -4.58 -19.75
CA LEU A 437 -12.98 -3.81 -20.93
C LEU A 437 -13.66 -4.43 -22.15
N GLY A 438 -14.88 -3.98 -22.44
CA GLY A 438 -15.78 -4.64 -23.38
C GLY A 438 -16.11 -6.06 -22.89
N ASP A 439 -15.97 -7.06 -23.77
CA ASP A 439 -16.20 -8.46 -23.42
C ASP A 439 -15.04 -9.11 -22.65
N THR A 440 -13.90 -8.42 -22.59
CA THR A 440 -12.65 -8.91 -21.99
C THR A 440 -12.51 -8.43 -20.55
N LEU A 441 -11.83 -9.22 -19.72
CA LEU A 441 -11.36 -8.75 -18.42
C LEU A 441 -9.92 -8.27 -18.56
N ILE A 442 -9.56 -7.27 -17.77
CA ILE A 442 -8.21 -6.73 -17.74
C ILE A 442 -7.81 -6.47 -16.29
N ALA A 443 -6.59 -6.86 -15.93
CA ALA A 443 -5.92 -6.44 -14.73
C ALA A 443 -5.76 -4.91 -14.78
N ASP A 444 -6.33 -4.21 -13.80
CA ASP A 444 -6.29 -2.76 -13.74
C ASP A 444 -6.53 -2.30 -12.29
N GLY A 445 -5.42 -2.12 -11.59
CA GLY A 445 -5.34 -1.69 -10.19
C GLY A 445 -4.41 -0.49 -10.02
N ARG A 446 -3.96 -0.24 -8.78
CA ARG A 446 -3.00 0.83 -8.46
C ARG A 446 -1.55 0.47 -8.83
N ILE A 447 -1.20 -0.81 -8.76
CA ILE A 447 0.16 -1.34 -9.00
C ILE A 447 0.29 -2.16 -10.28
N THR A 448 -0.82 -2.51 -10.92
CA THR A 448 -0.85 -3.43 -12.05
C THR A 448 -1.80 -2.96 -13.13
N TYR A 449 -1.43 -3.19 -14.40
CA TYR A 449 -2.28 -2.97 -15.55
C TYR A 449 -1.93 -3.90 -16.70
N GLY A 450 -2.89 -4.27 -17.53
CA GLY A 450 -2.64 -4.74 -18.89
C GLY A 450 -2.79 -6.24 -19.12
N THR A 451 -2.68 -7.08 -18.08
CA THR A 451 -2.92 -8.52 -18.21
C THR A 451 -4.39 -8.77 -18.57
N LYS A 452 -4.65 -9.25 -19.78
CA LYS A 452 -6.01 -9.55 -20.26
C LYS A 452 -6.38 -10.99 -19.98
N LEU A 453 -7.65 -11.17 -19.61
CA LEU A 453 -8.26 -12.47 -19.40
C LEU A 453 -9.53 -12.60 -20.22
N LEU A 454 -9.69 -13.74 -20.88
CA LEU A 454 -10.91 -14.11 -21.59
C LEU A 454 -11.51 -15.35 -20.94
N PRO A 455 -12.60 -15.20 -20.16
CA PRO A 455 -13.35 -16.35 -19.68
C PRO A 455 -13.94 -17.15 -20.85
N ARG A 456 -13.78 -18.48 -20.81
CA ARG A 456 -14.38 -19.42 -21.77
C ARG A 456 -15.39 -20.29 -21.01
N GLY A 457 -16.59 -19.76 -20.85
CA GLY A 457 -17.59 -20.34 -19.95
C GLY A 457 -17.14 -20.25 -18.50
N ARG A 458 -17.53 -21.24 -17.68
CA ARG A 458 -17.08 -21.32 -16.28
C ARG A 458 -15.76 -22.07 -16.15
N ASP A 459 -15.43 -23.00 -17.06
CA ASP A 459 -14.42 -24.03 -16.80
C ASP A 459 -12.99 -23.61 -17.15
N SER A 460 -12.79 -22.52 -17.89
CA SER A 460 -11.43 -22.09 -18.25
C SER A 460 -11.30 -20.59 -18.48
N LEU A 461 -10.07 -20.10 -18.31
CA LEU A 461 -9.65 -18.73 -18.60
C LEU A 461 -8.49 -18.76 -19.60
N LEU A 462 -8.54 -17.90 -20.61
CA LEU A 462 -7.37 -17.62 -21.45
C LEU A 462 -6.64 -16.38 -20.91
N VAL A 463 -5.36 -16.52 -20.61
CA VAL A 463 -4.47 -15.43 -20.18
C VAL A 463 -3.26 -15.37 -21.12
N GLY A 464 -3.20 -14.35 -21.96
CA GLY A 464 -2.28 -14.35 -23.10
C GLY A 464 -2.57 -15.54 -24.02
N GLU A 465 -1.59 -16.42 -24.19
CA GLU A 465 -1.73 -17.67 -24.98
C GLU A 465 -2.02 -18.91 -24.11
N ARG A 466 -2.03 -18.76 -22.78
CA ARG A 466 -2.16 -19.87 -21.83
C ARG A 466 -3.60 -20.11 -21.46
N VAL A 467 -4.04 -21.37 -21.52
CA VAL A 467 -5.35 -21.81 -21.04
C VAL A 467 -5.22 -22.34 -19.62
N PHE A 468 -5.89 -21.69 -18.69
CA PHE A 468 -6.02 -22.10 -17.31
C PHE A 468 -7.33 -22.86 -17.13
N LEU A 469 -7.26 -24.06 -16.57
CA LEU A 469 -8.42 -24.92 -16.33
C LEU A 469 -8.87 -24.77 -14.88
N ARG A 470 -10.18 -24.60 -14.68
CA ARG A 470 -10.77 -24.56 -13.34
C ARG A 470 -10.54 -25.91 -12.65
N VAL A 471 -10.16 -25.85 -11.38
CA VAL A 471 -10.08 -27.02 -10.51
C VAL A 471 -11.16 -26.96 -9.46
N ALA A 472 -11.62 -28.13 -9.01
CA ALA A 472 -12.59 -28.21 -7.93
C ALA A 472 -11.97 -27.63 -6.63
N PRO A 473 -12.76 -26.90 -5.83
CA PRO A 473 -12.34 -26.50 -4.50
C PRO A 473 -11.92 -27.73 -3.70
N HIS A 474 -10.76 -27.66 -3.05
CA HIS A 474 -10.27 -28.72 -2.19
C HIS A 474 -9.62 -28.11 -0.96
N LYS A 475 -9.66 -28.84 0.15
CA LYS A 475 -8.95 -28.46 1.37
C LYS A 475 -7.44 -28.42 1.07
N PRO A 476 -6.75 -27.29 1.33
CA PRO A 476 -5.30 -27.21 1.17
C PRO A 476 -4.58 -28.21 2.08
N ALA A 477 -3.41 -28.67 1.64
CA ALA A 477 -2.53 -29.46 2.50
C ALA A 477 -2.06 -28.61 3.69
N SER A 478 -1.89 -29.24 4.85
CA SER A 478 -1.33 -28.56 6.03
C SER A 478 0.11 -28.12 5.76
N ALA A 479 0.45 -26.93 6.28
CA ALA A 479 1.81 -26.42 6.19
C ALA A 479 2.79 -27.35 6.91
N PRO A 480 4.01 -27.57 6.39
CA PRO A 480 5.03 -28.35 7.09
C PRO A 480 5.35 -27.77 8.49
N ASP A 481 5.39 -28.62 9.51
CA ASP A 481 5.62 -28.22 10.91
C ASP A 481 6.88 -27.37 11.10
N ARG A 482 7.94 -27.61 10.31
CA ARG A 482 9.19 -26.85 10.36
C ARG A 482 9.02 -25.35 10.07
N TRP A 483 7.94 -24.95 9.38
CA TRP A 483 7.64 -23.55 9.07
C TRP A 483 6.77 -22.87 10.14
N SER A 484 6.17 -23.61 11.08
CA SER A 484 5.29 -23.05 12.11
C SER A 484 5.91 -21.87 12.86
N GLY A 485 7.16 -22.03 13.33
CA GLY A 485 7.90 -20.97 14.01
C GLY A 485 8.41 -19.83 13.11
N LEU A 486 8.24 -19.92 11.78
CA LEU A 486 8.59 -18.87 10.80
C LEU A 486 7.39 -18.04 10.38
N ILE A 487 6.19 -18.62 10.36
CA ILE A 487 4.97 -17.91 9.98
C ILE A 487 4.68 -16.81 11.01
N GLY A 488 4.27 -15.64 10.54
CA GLY A 488 3.89 -14.49 11.36
C GLY A 488 4.38 -13.17 10.81
N GLU A 489 4.35 -12.16 11.68
CA GLU A 489 4.63 -10.77 11.34
C GLU A 489 5.98 -10.31 11.87
N TYR A 490 6.66 -9.49 11.07
CA TYR A 490 7.96 -8.94 11.37
C TYR A 490 8.05 -7.47 10.97
N GLY A 491 8.93 -6.69 11.60
CA GLY A 491 9.16 -5.29 11.29
C GLY A 491 8.27 -4.33 12.09
N TRP A 492 7.86 -3.24 11.44
CA TRP A 492 7.25 -2.07 12.07
C TRP A 492 5.77 -1.93 11.69
N ASP A 493 5.01 -1.14 12.47
CA ASP A 493 3.58 -0.92 12.20
C ASP A 493 3.32 -0.26 10.85
N HIS A 494 4.19 0.64 10.42
CA HIS A 494 4.09 1.32 9.13
C HIS A 494 4.59 0.48 7.95
N ASN A 495 5.23 -0.67 8.20
CA ASN A 495 5.74 -1.55 7.16
C ASN A 495 5.96 -2.99 7.66
N VAL A 496 4.87 -3.75 7.70
CA VAL A 496 4.88 -5.13 8.19
C VAL A 496 5.34 -6.08 7.09
N LEU A 497 6.29 -6.94 7.41
CA LEU A 497 6.67 -8.12 6.63
C LEU A 497 5.85 -9.32 7.14
N PHE A 498 5.00 -9.88 6.27
CA PHE A 498 4.27 -11.12 6.59
C PHE A 498 4.97 -12.32 5.98
N ILE A 499 5.35 -13.27 6.82
CA ILE A 499 5.77 -14.60 6.41
C ILE A 499 4.57 -15.54 6.57
N HIS A 500 4.11 -16.10 5.47
CA HIS A 500 2.89 -16.92 5.45
C HIS A 500 3.05 -18.08 4.47
N GLU A 501 2.37 -19.19 4.72
CA GLU A 501 2.35 -20.32 3.79
C GLU A 501 1.19 -20.13 2.81
N ARG A 502 1.44 -20.32 1.52
CA ARG A 502 0.43 -20.33 0.46
C ARG A 502 0.72 -21.44 -0.55
N ASN A 503 -0.27 -22.30 -0.77
CA ASN A 503 -0.24 -23.40 -1.76
C ASN A 503 1.03 -24.28 -1.67
N GLY A 504 1.41 -24.65 -0.45
CA GLY A 504 2.57 -25.49 -0.15
C GLY A 504 3.91 -24.76 -0.21
N THR A 505 3.93 -23.44 -0.33
CA THR A 505 5.15 -22.62 -0.43
C THR A 505 5.13 -21.47 0.58
N LEU A 506 6.25 -21.22 1.25
CA LEU A 506 6.41 -20.05 2.12
C LEU A 506 6.50 -18.78 1.27
N HIS A 507 5.81 -17.71 1.67
CA HIS A 507 5.78 -16.44 0.97
C HIS A 507 6.21 -15.30 1.90
N ALA A 508 6.87 -14.30 1.32
CA ALA A 508 7.15 -13.02 1.96
C ALA A 508 6.26 -11.95 1.31
N LEU A 509 5.24 -11.47 2.05
CA LEU A 509 4.50 -10.25 1.69
C LEU A 509 5.24 -9.05 2.29
N ILE A 510 5.89 -8.28 1.41
CA ILE A 510 6.78 -7.15 1.78
C ILE A 510 6.33 -5.87 1.07
N GLU A 511 6.54 -4.72 1.72
CA GLU A 511 6.08 -3.41 1.24
C GLU A 511 4.58 -3.41 0.94
N TRP A 512 3.77 -4.07 1.77
CA TRP A 512 2.30 -4.16 1.67
C TRP A 512 1.71 -4.84 0.44
N PHE A 513 2.43 -4.99 -0.67
CA PHE A 513 1.85 -5.38 -1.97
C PHE A 513 2.46 -6.63 -2.60
N PHE A 514 3.74 -6.91 -2.33
CA PHE A 514 4.47 -7.93 -3.07
C PHE A 514 4.58 -9.22 -2.27
N SER A 515 3.83 -10.25 -2.67
CA SER A 515 3.89 -11.58 -2.07
C SER A 515 4.82 -12.49 -2.89
N TYR A 516 6.07 -12.61 -2.47
CA TYR A 516 7.07 -13.40 -3.19
C TYR A 516 7.08 -14.86 -2.71
N PRO A 517 6.94 -15.86 -3.60
CA PRO A 517 7.18 -17.26 -3.26
C PRO A 517 8.65 -17.46 -2.95
N LEU A 518 8.95 -18.13 -1.84
CA LEU A 518 10.30 -18.35 -1.35
C LEU A 518 10.79 -19.76 -1.69
N GLN A 519 12.03 -19.85 -2.15
CA GLN A 519 12.70 -21.13 -2.38
C GLN A 519 13.55 -21.49 -1.16
N GLU A 520 13.22 -22.59 -0.48
CA GLU A 520 14.01 -23.10 0.65
C GLU A 520 15.40 -23.56 0.15
N MET A 521 16.47 -22.94 0.66
CA MET A 521 17.86 -23.28 0.31
C MET A 521 18.51 -24.19 1.35
N ALA A 522 18.18 -23.94 2.61
CA ALA A 522 18.61 -24.67 3.79
C ALA A 522 17.61 -24.38 4.93
N ALA A 523 17.78 -25.05 6.07
CA ALA A 523 17.01 -24.71 7.26
C ALA A 523 17.10 -23.20 7.55
N ASP A 524 15.95 -22.55 7.73
CA ASP A 524 15.83 -21.14 8.07
C ASP A 524 16.44 -20.16 7.05
N THR A 525 16.79 -20.63 5.84
CA THR A 525 17.36 -19.81 4.77
C THR A 525 16.62 -20.01 3.46
N PHE A 526 16.11 -18.92 2.91
CA PHE A 526 15.29 -18.93 1.70
C PHE A 526 15.80 -17.93 0.67
N ALA A 527 15.66 -18.23 -0.62
CA ALA A 527 15.90 -17.29 -1.70
C ALA A 527 14.59 -16.63 -2.14
N PHE A 528 14.66 -15.33 -2.45
CA PHE A 528 13.65 -14.67 -3.24
C PHE A 528 13.67 -15.21 -4.69
N PRO A 529 12.55 -15.07 -5.43
CA PRO A 529 12.52 -15.51 -6.82
C PRO A 529 13.47 -14.66 -7.69
N ASN A 530 13.78 -15.15 -8.89
CA ASN A 530 14.70 -14.48 -9.82
C ASN A 530 14.08 -13.25 -10.55
N TYR A 531 12.97 -12.72 -10.04
CA TYR A 531 12.23 -11.56 -10.57
C TYR A 531 11.79 -10.64 -9.42
N GLY A 532 11.21 -9.49 -9.76
CA GLY A 532 10.76 -8.50 -8.77
C GLY A 532 11.92 -7.73 -8.14
N LEU A 533 11.64 -7.04 -7.03
CA LEU A 533 12.59 -6.08 -6.43
C LEU A 533 13.77 -6.76 -5.72
N TYR A 534 13.56 -7.97 -5.20
CA TYR A 534 14.48 -8.70 -4.32
C TYR A 534 15.26 -9.82 -5.02
N HIS A 535 15.26 -9.85 -6.35
CA HIS A 535 15.95 -10.91 -7.09
C HIS A 535 17.43 -11.04 -6.71
N GLY A 536 17.87 -12.28 -6.51
CA GLY A 536 19.23 -12.62 -6.08
C GLY A 536 19.50 -12.49 -4.57
N GLU A 537 18.53 -12.03 -3.79
CA GLU A 537 18.66 -11.84 -2.35
C GLU A 537 17.99 -12.99 -1.56
N LYS A 538 18.17 -12.97 -0.23
CA LYS A 538 17.75 -14.06 0.66
C LYS A 538 16.93 -13.54 1.85
N LEU A 539 16.20 -14.47 2.48
CA LEU A 539 15.69 -14.35 3.85
C LEU A 539 16.42 -15.34 4.75
N ILE A 540 16.85 -14.87 5.92
CA ILE A 540 17.56 -15.68 6.91
C ILE A 540 16.88 -15.47 8.26
N PHE A 541 16.34 -16.54 8.84
CA PHE A 541 15.65 -16.49 10.13
C PHE A 541 16.58 -16.80 11.29
N THR A 542 16.37 -16.12 12.41
CA THR A 542 16.98 -16.45 13.70
C THR A 542 15.90 -16.95 14.64
N ARG A 543 16.10 -18.11 15.27
CA ARG A 543 15.14 -18.72 16.22
C ARG A 543 15.60 -18.62 17.67
N ALA A 544 14.64 -18.52 18.57
CA ALA A 544 14.81 -18.82 19.98
C ALA A 544 14.80 -20.34 20.22
N ALA A 545 15.16 -20.76 21.44
CA ALA A 545 15.24 -22.17 21.83
C ALA A 545 13.91 -22.93 21.72
N ASN A 546 12.77 -22.22 21.78
CA ASN A 546 11.43 -22.79 21.60
C ASN A 546 11.07 -23.02 20.12
N GLY A 547 12.00 -22.78 19.19
CA GLY A 547 11.77 -22.92 17.75
C GLY A 547 11.02 -21.74 17.12
N ARG A 548 10.58 -20.73 17.87
CA ARG A 548 9.96 -19.52 17.30
C ARG A 548 11.05 -18.57 16.78
N ALA A 549 10.92 -18.11 15.54
CA ALA A 549 11.81 -17.11 14.99
C ALA A 549 11.68 -15.79 15.78
N THR A 550 12.77 -15.15 16.17
CA THR A 550 12.77 -13.84 16.85
C THR A 550 12.96 -12.69 15.87
N GLN A 551 13.52 -12.97 14.70
CA GLN A 551 13.73 -12.02 13.62
C GLN A 551 13.94 -12.74 12.29
N VAL A 552 13.85 -11.98 11.21
CA VAL A 552 14.26 -12.37 9.86
C VAL A 552 15.08 -11.27 9.24
N GLU A 553 16.24 -11.60 8.68
CA GLU A 553 16.99 -10.71 7.80
C GLU A 553 16.49 -10.92 6.37
N ALA A 554 15.81 -9.94 5.80
CA ALA A 554 15.40 -9.94 4.40
C ALA A 554 16.23 -8.89 3.66
N ALA A 555 16.99 -9.32 2.64
CA ALA A 555 17.78 -8.39 1.83
C ALA A 555 18.75 -7.50 2.65
N SER A 556 19.40 -8.10 3.65
CA SER A 556 20.30 -7.44 4.61
C SER A 556 19.64 -6.39 5.53
N VAL A 557 18.30 -6.32 5.56
CA VAL A 557 17.52 -5.54 6.52
C VAL A 557 16.94 -6.50 7.56
N VAL A 558 17.12 -6.19 8.84
CA VAL A 558 16.63 -7.04 9.94
C VAL A 558 15.22 -6.60 10.36
N PHE A 559 14.26 -7.51 10.21
CA PHE A 559 12.88 -7.35 10.67
C PHE A 559 12.71 -8.18 11.94
N LYS A 560 12.51 -7.50 13.09
CA LYS A 560 12.21 -8.18 14.36
C LYS A 560 10.81 -8.78 14.33
N ARG A 561 10.60 -9.96 14.92
CA ARG A 561 9.26 -10.53 15.04
C ARG A 561 8.39 -9.59 15.87
N ARG A 562 7.16 -9.37 15.41
CA ARG A 562 6.13 -8.61 16.11
C ARG A 562 5.35 -9.55 17.02
N GLU A 563 5.05 -9.11 18.24
CA GLU A 563 4.10 -9.79 19.11
C GLU A 563 2.71 -9.19 18.87
N VAL A 564 1.87 -9.93 18.16
CA VAL A 564 0.55 -9.47 17.69
C VAL A 564 -0.53 -10.41 18.19
N GLY A 565 -1.46 -9.87 18.98
CA GLY A 565 -2.53 -10.65 19.60
C GLY A 565 -2.02 -11.57 20.69
N ALA A 566 -2.69 -12.71 20.87
CA ALA A 566 -2.27 -13.74 21.81
C ALA A 566 -1.39 -14.81 21.13
N GLU A 567 -0.50 -15.42 21.93
CA GLU A 567 0.15 -16.66 21.52
C GLU A 567 -0.89 -17.76 21.26
N ALA A 568 -0.57 -18.68 20.34
CA ALA A 568 -1.48 -19.76 19.98
C ALA A 568 -1.92 -20.56 21.21
N GLY A 569 -3.23 -20.71 21.40
CA GLY A 569 -3.84 -21.39 22.55
C GLY A 569 -4.09 -20.51 23.77
N ASN A 570 -3.57 -19.28 23.81
CA ASN A 570 -3.88 -18.31 24.85
C ASN A 570 -5.02 -17.38 24.40
N THR A 571 -5.78 -16.89 25.38
CA THR A 571 -6.85 -15.92 25.15
C THR A 571 -6.25 -14.53 25.26
N PHE A 572 -6.51 -13.70 24.26
CA PHE A 572 -6.15 -12.28 24.29
C PHE A 572 -6.78 -11.62 25.51
N ARG A 573 -6.08 -10.65 26.12
CA ARG A 573 -6.56 -9.90 27.28
C ARG A 573 -6.25 -8.43 27.09
N ILE A 574 -7.16 -7.57 27.53
CA ILE A 574 -6.88 -6.14 27.73
C ILE A 574 -6.70 -5.85 29.21
N ASP A 575 -6.06 -4.72 29.51
CA ASP A 575 -6.14 -4.09 30.83
C ASP A 575 -7.35 -3.15 30.85
N PRO A 576 -8.44 -3.46 31.59
CA PRO A 576 -9.61 -2.59 31.65
C PRO A 576 -9.28 -1.21 32.22
N ILE A 577 -9.76 -0.15 31.59
CA ILE A 577 -9.51 1.23 32.07
C ILE A 577 -10.35 1.59 33.33
N LYS A 578 -11.26 0.71 33.74
CA LYS A 578 -12.10 0.84 34.95
C LYS A 578 -12.18 -0.49 35.69
N PRO A 579 -12.23 -0.47 37.04
CA PRO A 579 -12.47 -1.67 37.83
C PRO A 579 -13.83 -2.32 37.53
N MET A 580 -13.90 -3.65 37.60
CA MET A 580 -15.11 -4.41 37.28
C MET A 580 -16.33 -4.04 38.13
N HIS A 581 -16.15 -3.77 39.43
CA HIS A 581 -17.26 -3.39 40.30
C HIS A 581 -17.93 -2.07 39.88
N GLU A 582 -17.15 -1.11 39.37
CA GLU A 582 -17.69 0.16 38.83
C GLU A 582 -18.44 -0.07 37.51
N LEU A 583 -17.91 -0.94 36.65
CA LEU A 583 -18.53 -1.31 35.38
C LEU A 583 -19.90 -1.99 35.62
N HIS A 584 -19.98 -2.92 36.57
CA HIS A 584 -21.25 -3.55 36.95
C HIS A 584 -22.25 -2.54 37.53
N ALA A 585 -21.81 -1.63 38.40
CA ALA A 585 -22.67 -0.58 38.96
C ALA A 585 -23.22 0.37 37.88
N LEU A 586 -22.36 0.78 36.94
CA LEU A 586 -22.73 1.59 35.80
C LEU A 586 -23.74 0.87 34.89
N ALA A 587 -23.50 -0.41 34.58
CA ALA A 587 -24.36 -1.21 33.73
C ALA A 587 -25.74 -1.44 34.35
N SER A 588 -25.80 -1.68 35.67
CA SER A 588 -27.04 -1.92 36.41
C SER A 588 -27.94 -0.68 36.50
N THR A 589 -27.37 0.52 36.39
CA THR A 589 -28.10 1.79 36.46
C THR A 589 -28.37 2.41 35.09
N SER A 590 -27.80 1.85 34.03
CA SER A 590 -27.95 2.35 32.66
C SER A 590 -29.13 1.71 31.94
N GLN A 591 -29.72 2.43 31.00
CA GLN A 591 -30.75 1.93 30.10
C GLN A 591 -30.30 2.04 28.65
N PRO A 592 -30.75 1.13 27.76
CA PRO A 592 -30.49 1.26 26.33
C PRO A 592 -30.94 2.61 25.78
N PRO A 593 -30.28 3.13 24.73
CA PRO A 593 -30.74 4.35 24.08
C PRO A 593 -32.19 4.16 23.58
N PRO A 594 -33.06 5.17 23.75
CA PRO A 594 -34.43 5.07 23.28
C PRO A 594 -34.44 4.98 21.74
N GLU A 595 -35.19 4.02 21.20
CA GLU A 595 -35.37 3.87 19.76
C GLU A 595 -36.83 4.12 19.36
N GLN A 596 -37.02 4.82 18.24
CA GLN A 596 -38.31 4.94 17.58
C GLN A 596 -38.23 4.25 16.21
N GLY A 597 -39.19 3.38 15.92
CA GLY A 597 -39.22 2.64 14.67
C GLY A 597 -40.31 1.60 14.65
N ASN A 598 -40.69 1.16 13.45
CA ASN A 598 -41.62 0.05 13.27
C ASN A 598 -40.85 -1.27 13.37
N PHE A 599 -40.56 -1.69 14.60
CA PHE A 599 -39.80 -2.91 14.88
C PHE A 599 -40.70 -4.14 14.97
N ARG A 600 -40.14 -5.30 14.60
CA ARG A 600 -40.72 -6.61 14.87
C ARG A 600 -40.64 -6.92 16.37
N SER A 601 -41.63 -7.63 16.88
CA SER A 601 -41.55 -8.24 18.20
C SER A 601 -40.35 -9.20 18.27
N PRO A 602 -39.48 -9.09 19.29
CA PRO A 602 -38.42 -10.05 19.50
C PRO A 602 -38.95 -11.46 19.73
N ASP A 603 -38.31 -12.44 19.11
CA ASP A 603 -38.60 -13.87 19.19
C ASP A 603 -37.27 -14.63 19.23
N LEU A 604 -36.63 -14.60 20.41
CA LEU A 604 -35.33 -15.21 20.65
C LEU A 604 -35.50 -16.72 20.87
N VAL A 605 -34.76 -17.51 20.10
CA VAL A 605 -34.74 -18.97 20.18
C VAL A 605 -33.38 -19.41 20.70
N ASP A 606 -33.35 -20.35 21.65
CA ASP A 606 -32.12 -20.97 22.13
C ASP A 606 -31.54 -21.89 21.04
N LEU A 607 -30.30 -21.63 20.63
CA LEU A 607 -29.64 -22.37 19.57
C LEU A 607 -29.40 -23.84 19.95
N ALA A 608 -29.35 -24.16 21.25
CA ALA A 608 -29.20 -25.54 21.73
C ALA A 608 -30.41 -26.43 21.38
N GLU A 609 -31.59 -25.82 21.14
CA GLU A 609 -32.81 -26.53 20.77
C GLU A 609 -32.92 -26.82 19.26
N LEU A 610 -32.05 -26.22 18.44
CA LEU A 610 -32.13 -26.36 16.97
C LEU A 610 -31.54 -27.68 16.46
N ASP A 611 -30.32 -28.01 16.89
CA ASP A 611 -29.60 -29.21 16.51
C ASP A 611 -28.53 -29.54 17.56
N SER A 612 -28.58 -30.74 18.13
CA SER A 612 -27.66 -31.20 19.18
C SER A 612 -26.17 -31.29 18.76
N SER A 613 -25.88 -31.20 17.46
CA SER A 613 -24.51 -31.19 16.93
C SER A 613 -23.91 -29.78 16.81
N ILE A 614 -24.67 -28.72 17.07
CA ILE A 614 -24.11 -27.40 17.31
C ILE A 614 -23.40 -27.41 18.68
N LYS A 615 -22.15 -26.97 18.71
CA LYS A 615 -21.37 -26.90 19.95
C LYS A 615 -21.37 -25.48 20.51
N PHE A 616 -21.13 -25.38 21.81
CA PHE A 616 -21.15 -24.11 22.53
C PHE A 616 -19.87 -23.97 23.37
N ASP A 617 -19.26 -22.80 23.26
CA ASP A 617 -18.13 -22.34 24.06
C ASP A 617 -18.37 -20.86 24.35
N ILE A 618 -19.42 -20.60 25.15
CA ILE A 618 -19.93 -19.26 25.43
C ILE A 618 -18.93 -18.52 26.31
N ARG A 619 -18.07 -17.74 25.67
CA ARG A 619 -16.86 -17.16 26.31
C ARG A 619 -17.20 -16.24 27.47
N TYR A 620 -18.26 -15.46 27.32
CA TYR A 620 -18.69 -14.50 28.33
C TYR A 620 -19.45 -15.13 29.51
N ALA A 621 -19.74 -16.44 29.47
CA ALA A 621 -20.20 -17.19 30.65
C ALA A 621 -19.04 -17.78 31.48
N THR A 622 -17.79 -17.50 31.08
CA THR A 622 -16.57 -17.97 31.75
C THR A 622 -15.58 -16.82 31.87
N THR A 623 -14.44 -17.03 32.54
CA THR A 623 -13.34 -16.05 32.53
C THR A 623 -12.49 -16.13 31.27
N ASN A 624 -12.87 -16.93 30.27
CA ASN A 624 -12.10 -17.16 29.05
C ASN A 624 -12.50 -16.19 27.92
N ASN A 625 -12.25 -14.90 28.09
CA ASN A 625 -12.59 -13.81 27.15
C ASN A 625 -11.59 -12.65 27.28
N PHE A 626 -11.71 -11.58 26.50
CA PHE A 626 -10.73 -10.48 26.56
C PHE A 626 -10.65 -9.72 27.89
N MET A 627 -11.64 -9.85 28.78
CA MET A 627 -11.77 -9.07 30.02
C MET A 627 -11.33 -9.80 31.30
N GLY A 628 -11.26 -11.14 31.31
CA GLY A 628 -10.94 -11.87 32.56
C GLY A 628 -12.14 -12.36 33.35
N GLU A 629 -13.36 -12.05 32.93
CA GLU A 629 -14.50 -11.96 33.85
C GLU A 629 -15.75 -12.65 33.31
N VAL A 630 -16.67 -13.01 34.23
CA VAL A 630 -17.95 -13.64 33.87
C VAL A 630 -19.03 -12.57 33.71
N PHE A 631 -19.64 -12.50 32.53
CA PHE A 631 -20.70 -11.55 32.21
C PHE A 631 -22.08 -12.20 32.06
N TYR A 632 -22.15 -13.48 31.71
CA TYR A 632 -23.39 -14.24 31.55
C TYR A 632 -23.54 -15.24 32.69
N GLU A 633 -24.70 -15.23 33.35
CA GLU A 633 -25.03 -16.20 34.39
C GLU A 633 -25.27 -17.62 33.84
N GLN A 634 -25.63 -17.72 32.56
CA GLN A 634 -25.88 -18.98 31.85
C GLN A 634 -25.12 -19.00 30.53
N ALA A 635 -24.55 -20.15 30.17
CA ALA A 635 -23.93 -20.38 28.87
C ALA A 635 -25.00 -20.64 27.78
N LYS A 636 -25.82 -19.62 27.50
CA LYS A 636 -26.86 -19.67 26.46
C LYS A 636 -26.44 -18.87 25.24
N ALA A 637 -26.87 -19.33 24.06
CA ALA A 637 -26.79 -18.58 22.83
C ALA A 637 -28.18 -18.49 22.21
N MET A 638 -28.68 -17.28 22.02
CA MET A 638 -30.00 -17.05 21.45
C MET A 638 -29.91 -16.17 20.20
N LEU A 639 -30.75 -16.44 19.20
CA LEU A 639 -30.92 -15.59 18.02
C LEU A 639 -32.40 -15.37 17.74
N GLN A 640 -32.73 -14.28 17.03
CA GLN A 640 -34.06 -14.11 16.45
C GLN A 640 -34.39 -15.31 15.56
N GLN A 641 -35.63 -15.82 15.62
CA GLN A 641 -36.04 -17.02 14.91
C GLN A 641 -35.58 -17.08 13.43
N PRO A 642 -35.67 -16.02 12.60
CA PRO A 642 -35.20 -16.08 11.22
C PRO A 642 -33.67 -16.23 11.10
N ALA A 643 -32.91 -15.61 12.02
CA ALA A 643 -31.46 -15.73 12.09
C ALA A 643 -31.05 -17.12 12.60
N ALA A 644 -31.74 -17.66 13.61
CA ALA A 644 -31.57 -19.03 14.11
C ALA A 644 -31.79 -20.07 13.00
N ALA A 645 -32.87 -19.94 12.23
CA ALA A 645 -33.15 -20.81 11.10
C ALA A 645 -32.11 -20.69 9.98
N ALA A 646 -31.56 -19.49 9.74
CA ALA A 646 -30.49 -19.27 8.79
C ALA A 646 -29.17 -19.92 9.23
N LEU A 647 -28.82 -19.79 10.51
CA LEU A 647 -27.66 -20.44 11.12
C LEU A 647 -27.74 -21.96 10.98
N LEU A 648 -28.91 -22.55 11.24
CA LEU A 648 -29.12 -23.99 11.12
C LEU A 648 -28.85 -24.48 9.69
N ARG A 649 -29.28 -23.73 8.66
CA ARG A 649 -28.98 -24.09 7.25
C ARG A 649 -27.48 -23.99 6.94
N ALA A 650 -26.79 -22.98 7.46
CA ALA A 650 -25.34 -22.84 7.31
C ALA A 650 -24.60 -24.00 8.00
N HIS A 651 -25.05 -24.36 9.20
CA HIS A 651 -24.54 -25.52 9.94
C HIS A 651 -24.72 -26.83 9.15
N GLN A 652 -25.91 -27.05 8.59
CA GLN A 652 -26.20 -28.23 7.78
C GLN A 652 -25.31 -28.32 6.52
N SER A 653 -25.09 -27.21 5.81
CA SER A 653 -24.20 -27.21 4.64
C SER A 653 -22.74 -27.48 5.01
N LEU A 654 -22.27 -26.98 6.16
CA LEU A 654 -20.91 -27.26 6.64
C LEU A 654 -20.71 -28.74 7.02
N ARG A 655 -21.77 -29.40 7.52
CA ARG A 655 -21.71 -30.82 7.88
C ARG A 655 -21.48 -31.71 6.67
N GLU A 656 -22.00 -31.34 5.50
CA GLU A 656 -21.78 -32.06 4.24
C GLU A 656 -20.30 -32.09 3.83
N VAL A 657 -19.51 -31.10 4.29
CA VAL A 657 -18.07 -30.99 4.02
C VAL A 657 -17.19 -31.28 5.25
N GLY A 658 -17.75 -31.89 6.29
CA GLY A 658 -16.98 -32.41 7.43
C GLY A 658 -16.80 -31.46 8.61
N TYR A 659 -17.51 -30.33 8.65
CA TYR A 659 -17.38 -29.31 9.70
C TYR A 659 -18.71 -29.04 10.42
N GLY A 660 -18.62 -28.69 11.70
CA GLY A 660 -19.75 -28.18 12.49
C GLY A 660 -19.48 -26.78 13.03
N LEU A 661 -20.51 -26.14 13.61
CA LEU A 661 -20.39 -24.81 14.20
C LEU A 661 -20.14 -24.90 15.70
N LEU A 662 -19.22 -24.07 16.20
CA LEU A 662 -18.98 -23.82 17.62
C LEU A 662 -19.29 -22.35 17.91
N ILE A 663 -20.30 -22.09 18.74
CA ILE A 663 -20.78 -20.75 19.06
C ILE A 663 -20.02 -20.17 20.26
N HIS A 664 -19.49 -18.96 20.11
CA HIS A 664 -18.79 -18.20 21.15
C HIS A 664 -19.65 -17.12 21.80
N ASP A 665 -20.47 -16.44 20.99
CA ASP A 665 -21.48 -15.49 21.46
C ASP A 665 -22.65 -15.37 20.47
N ALA A 666 -23.81 -14.91 20.93
CA ALA A 666 -24.98 -14.64 20.12
C ALA A 666 -25.73 -13.41 20.67
N TYR A 667 -26.96 -13.55 21.16
CA TYR A 667 -27.61 -12.47 21.88
C TYR A 667 -26.79 -11.99 23.09
N ARG A 668 -26.43 -10.70 23.10
CA ARG A 668 -25.71 -10.05 24.21
C ARG A 668 -26.62 -8.99 24.83
N PRO A 669 -26.88 -8.96 26.15
CA PRO A 669 -27.59 -7.85 26.76
C PRO A 669 -26.87 -6.51 26.54
N TRP A 670 -27.60 -5.44 26.27
CA TRP A 670 -27.02 -4.10 26.05
C TRP A 670 -26.11 -3.64 27.18
N ALA A 671 -26.46 -3.94 28.44
CA ALA A 671 -25.67 -3.61 29.62
C ALA A 671 -24.25 -4.20 29.56
N VAL A 672 -24.08 -5.40 28.99
CA VAL A 672 -22.76 -6.01 28.79
C VAL A 672 -21.96 -5.27 27.73
N THR A 673 -22.62 -4.83 26.65
CA THR A 673 -21.96 -4.01 25.61
C THR A 673 -21.49 -2.68 26.18
N LYS A 674 -22.28 -2.07 27.08
CA LYS A 674 -21.89 -0.86 27.82
C LYS A 674 -20.64 -1.11 28.69
N MET A 675 -20.55 -2.24 29.39
CA MET A 675 -19.35 -2.58 30.16
C MET A 675 -18.12 -2.74 29.26
N PHE A 676 -18.25 -3.44 28.13
CA PHE A 676 -17.14 -3.62 27.18
C PHE A 676 -16.62 -2.27 26.68
N TRP A 677 -17.52 -1.38 26.26
CA TRP A 677 -17.15 -0.05 25.78
C TRP A 677 -16.45 0.82 26.83
N GLU A 678 -16.92 0.76 28.08
CA GLU A 678 -16.39 1.56 29.18
C GLU A 678 -15.10 1.00 29.76
N ALA A 679 -14.84 -0.30 29.56
CA ALA A 679 -13.61 -0.97 29.94
C ALA A 679 -12.49 -0.82 28.91
N THR A 680 -12.85 -0.69 27.63
CA THR A 680 -11.88 -0.81 26.52
C THR A 680 -11.12 0.50 26.29
N PRO A 681 -9.77 0.46 26.21
CA PRO A 681 -8.94 1.60 25.80
C PRO A 681 -9.39 2.21 24.46
N GLN A 682 -9.22 3.52 24.31
CA GLN A 682 -9.77 4.27 23.17
C GLN A 682 -9.27 3.78 21.81
N ASP A 683 -8.01 3.38 21.71
CA ASP A 683 -7.35 2.81 20.53
C ASP A 683 -7.86 1.42 20.15
N MET A 684 -8.48 0.70 21.09
CA MET A 684 -9.04 -0.65 20.89
C MET A 684 -10.56 -0.64 20.71
N LYS A 685 -11.23 0.52 20.83
CA LYS A 685 -12.69 0.61 20.72
C LYS A 685 -13.26 0.23 19.34
N ILE A 686 -12.41 0.03 18.33
CA ILE A 686 -12.85 -0.48 17.03
C ILE A 686 -13.40 -1.92 17.11
N PHE A 687 -13.00 -2.69 18.14
CA PHE A 687 -13.38 -4.09 18.35
C PHE A 687 -14.57 -4.24 19.32
N VAL A 688 -15.15 -3.14 19.80
CA VAL A 688 -16.32 -3.18 20.69
C VAL A 688 -17.38 -2.20 20.20
N ALA A 689 -18.64 -2.62 20.21
CA ALA A 689 -19.72 -1.79 19.71
C ALA A 689 -19.98 -0.57 20.61
N ASP A 690 -20.21 0.59 19.99
CA ASP A 690 -20.64 1.80 20.69
C ASP A 690 -22.06 1.61 21.27
N PRO A 691 -22.24 1.62 22.60
CA PRO A 691 -23.52 1.36 23.23
C PRO A 691 -24.55 2.47 22.95
N SER A 692 -24.14 3.66 22.51
CA SER A 692 -25.05 4.73 22.11
C SER A 692 -25.87 4.40 20.87
N GLN A 693 -25.40 3.47 20.04
CA GLN A 693 -26.08 2.97 18.83
C GLN A 693 -26.68 1.56 19.04
N GLY A 694 -26.39 0.94 20.19
CA GLY A 694 -26.57 -0.49 20.42
C GLY A 694 -25.71 -1.36 19.48
N SER A 695 -25.82 -2.68 19.63
CA SER A 695 -25.15 -3.65 18.77
C SER A 695 -26.13 -4.61 18.10
N ARG A 696 -25.68 -5.33 17.07
CA ARG A 696 -26.49 -6.38 16.44
C ARG A 696 -26.68 -7.59 17.35
N HIS A 697 -25.73 -7.84 18.26
CA HIS A 697 -25.90 -8.82 19.34
C HIS A 697 -27.08 -8.43 20.25
N ASN A 698 -27.23 -7.15 20.62
CA ASN A 698 -28.35 -6.70 21.46
C ASN A 698 -29.72 -6.83 20.77
N ARG A 699 -29.72 -7.02 19.45
CA ARG A 699 -30.93 -7.23 18.65
C ARG A 699 -31.21 -8.72 18.42
N GLY A 700 -30.33 -9.62 18.86
CA GLY A 700 -30.41 -11.06 18.60
C GLY A 700 -30.13 -11.42 17.14
N CYS A 701 -29.37 -10.58 16.43
CA CYS A 701 -29.11 -10.73 14.99
C CYS A 701 -27.61 -10.76 14.67
N ALA A 702 -26.75 -11.00 15.65
CA ALA A 702 -25.33 -11.29 15.43
C ALA A 702 -24.94 -12.57 16.18
N VAL A 703 -23.97 -13.27 15.62
CA VAL A 703 -23.38 -14.47 16.19
C VAL A 703 -21.88 -14.46 15.98
N ASP A 704 -21.15 -14.80 17.03
CA ASP A 704 -19.71 -15.01 17.00
C ASP A 704 -19.43 -16.50 17.07
N LEU A 705 -18.70 -17.04 16.10
CA LEU A 705 -18.53 -18.49 15.99
C LEU A 705 -17.27 -18.90 15.22
N THR A 706 -16.91 -20.16 15.37
CA THR A 706 -15.87 -20.83 14.59
C THR A 706 -16.35 -22.20 14.11
N LEU A 707 -15.49 -22.89 13.35
CA LEU A 707 -15.72 -24.27 12.94
C LEU A 707 -15.12 -25.25 13.95
N TYR A 708 -15.68 -26.45 14.01
CA TYR A 708 -15.02 -27.62 14.57
C TYR A 708 -15.02 -28.75 13.55
N ASP A 709 -13.97 -29.56 13.57
CA ASP A 709 -13.84 -30.71 12.66
C ASP A 709 -14.69 -31.89 13.19
N LEU A 710 -15.60 -32.42 12.37
CA LEU A 710 -16.53 -33.47 12.80
C LEU A 710 -15.81 -34.79 13.17
N LYS A 711 -14.65 -35.06 12.57
CA LYS A 711 -13.90 -36.30 12.78
C LYS A 711 -13.18 -36.32 14.12
N SER A 712 -12.48 -35.24 14.46
CA SER A 712 -11.72 -35.07 15.71
C SER A 712 -12.58 -34.51 16.84
N GLY A 713 -13.68 -33.83 16.51
CA GLY A 713 -14.51 -33.10 17.44
C GLY A 713 -13.87 -31.83 17.98
N ARG A 714 -12.69 -31.43 17.49
CA ARG A 714 -11.93 -30.28 18.01
C ARG A 714 -12.27 -28.99 17.24
N PRO A 715 -12.28 -27.82 17.91
CA PRO A 715 -12.30 -26.54 17.22
C PRO A 715 -11.14 -26.45 16.21
N VAL A 716 -11.39 -25.87 15.06
CA VAL A 716 -10.33 -25.64 14.07
C VAL A 716 -9.47 -24.45 14.49
N GLU A 717 -8.20 -24.48 14.09
CA GLU A 717 -7.32 -23.33 14.27
C GLU A 717 -7.51 -22.33 13.12
N MET A 718 -7.75 -21.07 13.47
CA MET A 718 -7.91 -19.96 12.53
C MET A 718 -6.67 -19.05 12.56
N VAL A 719 -6.65 -17.98 11.76
CA VAL A 719 -5.51 -17.05 11.70
C VAL A 719 -5.27 -16.27 13.00
N SER A 720 -6.28 -16.15 13.85
CA SER A 720 -6.25 -15.52 15.17
C SER A 720 -7.11 -16.30 16.16
N GLY A 721 -7.00 -15.96 17.45
CA GLY A 721 -8.00 -16.36 18.44
C GLY A 721 -9.30 -15.57 18.28
N TYR A 722 -10.39 -16.08 18.88
CA TYR A 722 -11.60 -15.31 19.14
C TYR A 722 -11.31 -14.20 20.16
N ASP A 723 -12.01 -13.06 20.05
CA ASP A 723 -11.85 -11.88 20.92
C ASP A 723 -10.43 -11.26 20.89
N GLU A 724 -9.67 -11.49 19.81
CA GLU A 724 -8.34 -10.92 19.64
C GLU A 724 -8.40 -9.50 19.03
N PHE A 725 -7.88 -8.48 19.73
CA PHE A 725 -7.89 -7.09 19.25
C PHE A 725 -6.64 -6.79 18.43
N SER A 726 -6.49 -7.48 17.30
CA SER A 726 -5.36 -7.31 16.40
C SER A 726 -5.81 -7.38 14.94
N ALA A 727 -4.94 -6.96 14.00
CA ALA A 727 -5.22 -7.07 12.58
C ALA A 727 -5.42 -8.53 12.10
N ARG A 728 -4.98 -9.53 12.88
CA ARG A 728 -5.21 -10.95 12.59
C ARG A 728 -6.70 -11.33 12.66
N ALA A 729 -7.51 -10.54 13.38
CA ALA A 729 -8.95 -10.71 13.47
C ALA A 729 -9.68 -10.38 12.16
N TYR A 730 -9.04 -9.66 11.23
CA TYR A 730 -9.74 -9.20 10.03
C TYR A 730 -10.08 -10.35 9.06
N PRO A 731 -11.28 -10.34 8.43
CA PRO A 731 -11.68 -11.35 7.46
C PRO A 731 -10.72 -11.51 6.28
N ASP A 732 -10.04 -10.43 5.90
CA ASP A 732 -9.12 -10.40 4.75
C ASP A 732 -7.63 -10.40 5.19
N TYR A 733 -7.34 -10.75 6.46
CA TYR A 733 -5.96 -10.83 6.95
C TYR A 733 -5.10 -11.77 6.08
N PRO A 734 -3.93 -11.33 5.58
CA PRO A 734 -3.13 -12.07 4.60
C PRO A 734 -2.28 -13.21 5.17
N GLY A 735 -2.00 -13.20 6.48
CA GLY A 735 -1.07 -14.15 7.10
C GLY A 735 -1.61 -15.57 7.29
N GLY A 736 -0.89 -16.37 8.08
CA GLY A 736 -1.27 -17.76 8.42
C GLY A 736 -0.96 -18.79 7.32
N SER A 737 -1.55 -19.97 7.44
CA SER A 737 -1.48 -21.05 6.44
C SER A 737 -2.63 -20.98 5.43
N SER A 738 -2.47 -21.67 4.30
CA SER A 738 -3.52 -21.88 3.32
C SER A 738 -4.74 -22.56 3.94
N GLU A 739 -4.51 -23.53 4.82
CA GLU A 739 -5.58 -24.23 5.54
C GLU A 739 -6.38 -23.27 6.43
N GLN A 740 -5.71 -22.41 7.21
CA GLN A 740 -6.38 -21.42 8.07
C GLN A 740 -7.21 -20.43 7.25
N ARG A 741 -6.66 -19.89 6.15
CA ARG A 741 -7.40 -18.96 5.29
C ARG A 741 -8.56 -19.65 4.56
N TRP A 742 -8.39 -20.90 4.15
CA TRP A 742 -9.45 -21.70 3.55
C TRP A 742 -10.58 -22.00 4.54
N LEU A 743 -10.26 -22.33 5.79
CA LEU A 743 -11.26 -22.55 6.85
C LEU A 743 -12.07 -21.28 7.16
N ARG A 744 -11.38 -20.13 7.23
CA ARG A 744 -12.01 -18.83 7.40
C ARG A 744 -12.96 -18.51 6.24
N GLU A 745 -12.54 -18.79 5.02
CA GLU A 745 -13.36 -18.58 3.83
C GLU A 745 -14.56 -19.53 3.78
N LEU A 746 -14.35 -20.81 4.05
CA LEU A 746 -15.42 -21.81 4.13
C LEU A 746 -16.51 -21.38 5.11
N LEU A 747 -16.10 -20.87 6.28
CA LEU A 747 -17.01 -20.35 7.27
C LEU A 747 -17.79 -19.14 6.73
N ARG A 748 -17.08 -18.16 6.16
CA ARG A 748 -17.69 -16.96 5.58
C ARG A 748 -18.72 -17.31 4.51
N ASP A 749 -18.34 -18.15 3.55
CA ASP A 749 -19.20 -18.57 2.44
C ASP A 749 -20.48 -19.25 2.93
N ALA A 750 -20.37 -20.16 3.90
CA ALA A 750 -21.52 -20.86 4.46
C ALA A 750 -22.49 -19.89 5.15
N MET A 751 -21.98 -18.89 5.88
CA MET A 751 -22.79 -17.91 6.58
C MET A 751 -23.41 -16.88 5.62
N GLU A 752 -22.63 -16.32 4.69
CA GLU A 752 -23.10 -15.31 3.74
C GLU A 752 -24.13 -15.89 2.75
N ALA A 753 -24.00 -17.16 2.37
CA ALA A 753 -25.00 -17.88 1.58
C ALA A 753 -26.39 -17.93 2.26
N GLN A 754 -26.43 -17.82 3.60
CA GLN A 754 -27.68 -17.83 4.39
C GLN A 754 -28.14 -16.42 4.81
N GLY A 755 -27.55 -15.37 4.26
CA GLY A 755 -27.96 -13.98 4.48
C GLY A 755 -27.37 -13.33 5.73
N PHE A 756 -26.28 -13.88 6.25
CA PHE A 756 -25.38 -13.16 7.13
C PHE A 756 -24.38 -12.31 6.34
N LYS A 757 -23.69 -11.41 7.03
CA LYS A 757 -22.54 -10.67 6.51
C LYS A 757 -21.45 -10.66 7.57
N VAL A 758 -20.22 -11.01 7.20
CA VAL A 758 -19.08 -10.93 8.12
C VAL A 758 -18.81 -9.48 8.51
N TYR A 759 -18.46 -9.22 9.77
CA TYR A 759 -18.02 -7.90 10.20
C TYR A 759 -16.61 -7.61 9.68
N GLU A 760 -16.38 -6.39 9.20
CA GLU A 760 -15.15 -6.04 8.49
C GLU A 760 -13.87 -6.11 9.36
N PHE A 761 -14.03 -6.15 10.69
CA PHE A 761 -12.91 -6.24 11.64
C PHE A 761 -12.82 -7.59 12.38
N GLU A 762 -13.75 -8.51 12.17
CA GLU A 762 -13.83 -9.76 12.93
C GLU A 762 -14.30 -10.92 12.05
N TRP A 763 -13.39 -11.85 11.74
CA TRP A 763 -13.68 -12.98 10.87
C TRP A 763 -14.71 -13.97 11.46
N TRP A 764 -14.91 -13.93 12.77
CA TRP A 764 -15.85 -14.79 13.50
C TRP A 764 -17.25 -14.20 13.65
N HIS A 765 -17.43 -12.90 13.41
CA HIS A 765 -18.66 -12.17 13.70
C HIS A 765 -19.54 -12.03 12.46
N PHE A 766 -20.80 -12.45 12.59
CA PHE A 766 -21.75 -12.47 11.48
C PHE A 766 -23.06 -11.75 11.79
N ASP A 767 -23.34 -10.69 11.04
CA ASP A 767 -24.56 -9.87 11.12
C ASP A 767 -25.66 -10.45 10.21
N TYR A 768 -26.82 -10.79 10.76
CA TYR A 768 -27.98 -11.17 9.97
C TYR A 768 -28.63 -9.95 9.29
N LYS A 769 -28.90 -10.04 7.98
CA LYS A 769 -29.37 -8.92 7.12
C LYS A 769 -30.53 -8.08 7.66
N ASP A 770 -31.42 -8.68 8.46
CA ASP A 770 -32.65 -8.05 8.97
C ASP A 770 -32.48 -7.35 10.33
N TRP A 771 -31.25 -7.24 10.86
CA TRP A 771 -31.00 -6.74 12.22
C TRP A 771 -31.65 -5.38 12.53
N ARG A 772 -31.77 -4.48 11.54
CA ARG A 772 -32.40 -3.15 11.69
C ARG A 772 -33.90 -3.20 11.96
N LYS A 773 -34.55 -4.36 11.78
CA LYS A 773 -35.97 -4.56 12.02
C LYS A 773 -36.30 -4.94 13.46
N TYR A 774 -35.30 -5.11 14.32
CA TYR A 774 -35.46 -5.51 15.72
C TYR A 774 -34.94 -4.41 16.65
N PRO A 775 -35.60 -4.16 17.78
CA PRO A 775 -35.16 -3.13 18.72
C PRO A 775 -33.92 -3.59 19.49
N ILE A 776 -33.16 -2.64 20.06
CA ILE A 776 -32.14 -2.92 21.07
C ILE A 776 -32.83 -3.54 22.29
N GLN A 777 -32.32 -4.68 22.75
CA GLN A 777 -32.83 -5.39 23.92
C GLN A 777 -31.78 -5.43 25.05
N ASN A 778 -32.26 -5.50 26.28
CA ASN A 778 -31.45 -5.63 27.49
C ASN A 778 -32.00 -6.70 28.43
N ILE A 779 -32.39 -7.84 27.87
CA ILE A 779 -32.97 -8.97 28.59
C ILE A 779 -31.83 -9.77 29.21
N PRO A 780 -31.71 -9.86 30.55
CA PRO A 780 -30.68 -10.68 31.17
C PRO A 780 -31.04 -12.17 31.06
N PHE A 781 -30.03 -13.04 31.10
CA PHE A 781 -30.21 -14.50 31.08
C PHE A 781 -30.70 -15.03 32.46
N VAL A 782 -31.91 -14.66 32.90
CA VAL A 782 -32.50 -15.06 34.19
C VAL A 782 -33.61 -16.09 33.99
N VAL A 783 -33.71 -17.06 34.91
CA VAL A 783 -34.79 -18.07 34.97
C VAL A 783 -36.12 -17.41 35.34
N ALA A 784 -37.17 -17.58 34.54
CA ALA A 784 -38.53 -17.52 35.07
C ALA A 784 -38.77 -18.79 35.90
N PRO A 785 -39.10 -18.72 37.20
CA PRO A 785 -39.42 -19.91 37.96
C PRO A 785 -40.65 -20.57 37.35
N SER A 786 -40.50 -21.82 36.91
CA SER A 786 -41.60 -22.69 36.49
C SER A 786 -42.48 -23.01 37.70
N GLY A 787 -43.45 -22.14 37.99
CA GLY A 787 -44.46 -22.31 39.02
C GLY A 787 -45.83 -22.63 38.42
N HIS A 788 -45.98 -23.79 37.77
CA HIS A 788 -47.31 -24.39 37.60
C HIS A 788 -47.61 -25.22 38.85
N SER A 789 -48.25 -24.64 39.87
CA SER A 789 -48.98 -25.43 40.86
C SER A 789 -50.40 -25.65 40.36
N CYS A 790 -50.57 -26.72 39.60
CA CYS A 790 -51.87 -27.35 39.45
C CYS A 790 -52.15 -28.11 40.76
N GLN A 791 -52.90 -27.50 41.68
CA GLN A 791 -53.60 -28.25 42.73
C GLN A 791 -55.09 -28.01 42.60
N ALA A 792 -55.75 -29.00 42.02
CA ALA A 792 -57.18 -29.18 42.11
C ALA A 792 -57.50 -30.16 43.25
N LYS A 793 -58.56 -29.82 44.00
CA LYS A 793 -59.53 -30.68 44.70
C LYS A 793 -59.21 -31.22 46.10
N LEU A 794 -59.90 -30.69 47.12
CA LEU A 794 -61.11 -31.25 47.78
C LEU A 794 -61.34 -30.58 49.16
N GLY A 795 -62.58 -30.16 49.43
CA GLY A 795 -63.03 -29.63 50.72
C GLY A 795 -63.99 -28.47 50.57
#